data_AF-A0A445KQV0-F1
#
_entry.id   AF-A0A445KQV0-F1
#
_cell.length_a   1.000
_cell.length_b   1.000
_cell.length_c   1.000
_cell.angle_alpha   90.00
_cell.angle_beta   90.00
_cell.angle_gamma   90.00
#
_symmetry.space_group_name_H-M   'P 1'
#
loop_
_entity.id
_entity.type
_entity.pdbx_description
1 polymer ?
#
loop_
_entity_poly.entity_id
_entity_poly.type
_entity_poly.pdbx_seq_one_letter_code
_entity_poly.pdbx_strand_id
1 'polypeptide(L)'
;MRKKVDERIRTLIENGVRTRHRSMFIIIGDKSRDQIVNLHYMLSKAQIKSRPTVLWCYKDKLELSSHKKKRSKQIKKLVQRGLYDPEKGDSFELFVASGGLTYCLYKDSERVLGNTFGMCVLQDFEALTPNLLARTIETVEGGGLVVLLLRSLSSLTRLYTMVMDVHDRFRTESHSEAAGRFNERFLLSLASCKACVVMDDELNILPISSHIRSITPVPVKEDSDELSEAEQDLKNLKEQLNEDFPVGPLIKKCCTLDQGKAVVTFLDAILDKTLRSTVALLAARGRGKSAALGLSVAGAIAVGYSNIFVTAPSPENLKTLFDFICEGFDALDYKEHIDFDVVKSANPEFKKATVRINIYKHHRQTIQYILPHEHEKLSQVELLVVDEAAAIPLPVVKSLLGPYLVFLSSTVNGYEGTGRSLSLKLLQQLEEQSHVSAKSTKDTGRLFKKIELSESIRYASGDPVESWLNSLLCLDVSNAIPNISRLPPPSECDLYYVNRDTLFSYHRDSELFLQRMMALYVASHYKNSPNDLQLMADAPAHHLFVLLGPVDESKNQLPDILCVIQVSLEGQISRKSAIQSLTDGHQPFGDQIPWKFCEQFRDTVFPSLSGARIVRIAAHPSAMRLGYGSQAVELLIRYYEGQITRISEINVEDKVQAPRLRVTEAAEKVSLLEENIKPRTDLPHLLVHLRERQPEKLHYIGVSFGLTLDLLRFWRKHKFAPFYIGQIPNTVTGEHTCMILKPLNNDEIEADGSNQLGFFSPFYQDFRQRFAKLLASTFRGMEYKLALSIIDPKINFKCQDPTETSSDKCLQSVRGYLSPHDMKRLEAYVDNLADFHLILDLVPTLAHLYFQEKLPVTLSYAQASVLLCIGLQNQNISYIEGQTNLERQTILSLFIKVMKKFYKYLDGLASKEIQSTLPRLREIVMEPHSVALEEDLNSAAKQVEDDMKSKAEAPFTPELLQQYAIEDGESGFETVLQNNGGKIPTGGLISVKSSKVLHEKEKGSHKSDKKRSKDNHNHKSSKRKTLLD
;
A
#
# COMPACT_ATOMS: atom_id res chain seq x y z
N MET A 1 -21.71 42.03 -37.42
CA MET A 1 -22.41 42.99 -36.52
C MET A 1 -21.44 43.41 -35.43
N ARG A 2 -21.32 44.71 -35.13
CA ARG A 2 -20.56 45.19 -33.96
C ARG A 2 -21.52 45.25 -32.77
N LYS A 3 -21.37 44.34 -31.82
CA LYS A 3 -22.18 44.27 -30.59
C LYS A 3 -21.41 44.95 -29.46
N LYS A 4 -22.10 45.77 -28.66
CA LYS A 4 -21.50 46.34 -27.45
C LYS A 4 -21.37 45.23 -26.41
N VAL A 5 -20.14 44.93 -26.00
CA VAL A 5 -19.88 43.96 -24.92
C VAL A 5 -20.39 44.52 -23.61
N ASP A 6 -20.92 43.64 -22.76
CA ASP A 6 -21.38 43.99 -21.42
C ASP A 6 -20.22 44.55 -20.57
N GLU A 7 -20.45 45.70 -19.94
CA GLU A 7 -19.43 46.41 -19.17
C GLU A 7 -18.97 45.60 -17.95
N ARG A 8 -19.81 44.70 -17.44
CA ARG A 8 -19.52 43.83 -16.28
C ARG A 8 -18.29 42.94 -16.49
N ILE A 9 -18.04 42.47 -17.72
CA ILE A 9 -16.86 41.64 -18.03
C ILE A 9 -15.60 42.47 -17.82
N ARG A 10 -15.62 43.71 -18.33
CA ARG A 10 -14.49 44.62 -18.23
C ARG A 10 -14.24 45.06 -16.80
N THR A 11 -15.28 45.42 -16.05
CA THR A 11 -15.15 45.84 -14.65
C THR A 11 -14.61 44.71 -13.78
N LEU A 12 -15.00 43.45 -14.02
CA LEU A 12 -14.45 42.31 -13.30
C LEU A 12 -12.94 42.15 -13.52
N ILE A 13 -12.48 42.24 -14.77
CA ILE A 13 -11.05 42.14 -15.11
C ILE A 13 -10.27 43.30 -14.47
N GLU A 14 -10.76 44.53 -14.59
CA GLU A 14 -10.12 45.70 -13.98
C GLU A 14 -10.06 45.60 -12.45
N ASN A 15 -11.15 45.13 -11.81
CA ASN A 15 -11.19 44.88 -10.37
C ASN A 15 -10.17 43.81 -9.96
N GLY A 16 -10.11 42.68 -10.69
CA GLY A 16 -9.18 41.59 -10.42
C GLY A 16 -7.72 42.02 -10.49
N VAL A 17 -7.36 42.83 -11.50
CA VAL A 17 -6.00 43.38 -11.64
C VAL A 17 -5.68 44.35 -10.50
N ARG A 18 -6.63 45.21 -10.09
CA ARG A 18 -6.44 46.17 -8.98
C ARG A 18 -6.26 45.47 -7.64
N THR A 19 -7.10 44.50 -7.32
CA THR A 19 -7.04 43.77 -6.04
C THR A 19 -6.03 42.62 -6.06
N ARG A 20 -5.37 42.35 -7.20
CA ARG A 20 -4.55 41.16 -7.45
C ARG A 20 -5.29 39.85 -7.11
N HIS A 21 -6.58 39.79 -7.44
CA HIS A 21 -7.40 38.57 -7.34
C HIS A 21 -7.55 37.91 -8.70
N ARG A 22 -7.78 36.59 -8.73
CA ARG A 22 -8.02 35.86 -9.98
C ARG A 22 -9.47 35.99 -10.40
N SER A 23 -9.73 35.95 -11.71
CA SER A 23 -11.08 35.93 -12.26
C SER A 23 -11.31 34.68 -13.09
N MET A 24 -12.50 34.09 -12.99
CA MET A 24 -12.88 32.88 -13.72
C MET A 24 -13.95 33.18 -14.78
N PHE A 25 -13.74 32.68 -15.99
CA PHE A 25 -14.66 32.81 -17.11
C PHE A 25 -15.00 31.44 -17.68
N ILE A 26 -16.29 31.17 -17.87
CA ILE A 26 -16.79 29.93 -18.49
C ILE A 26 -17.49 30.33 -19.78
N ILE A 27 -16.97 29.85 -20.91
CA ILE A 27 -17.50 30.16 -22.24
C ILE A 27 -18.22 28.93 -22.79
N ILE A 28 -19.49 29.11 -23.12
CA ILE A 28 -20.35 28.06 -23.68
C ILE A 28 -20.54 28.31 -25.17
N GLY A 29 -20.02 27.37 -25.96
CA GLY A 29 -20.27 27.28 -27.40
C GLY A 29 -19.03 27.04 -28.25
N ASP A 30 -19.26 27.02 -29.55
CA ASP A 30 -18.33 26.54 -30.57
C ASP A 30 -17.39 27.64 -31.08
N LYS A 31 -17.77 28.92 -30.93
CA LYS A 31 -16.96 30.09 -31.32
C LYS A 31 -16.13 30.70 -30.19
N SER A 32 -15.90 29.92 -29.13
CA SER A 32 -15.14 30.36 -27.96
C SER A 32 -13.70 30.85 -28.20
N ARG A 33 -13.08 30.53 -29.36
CA ARG A 33 -11.70 30.95 -29.69
C ARG A 33 -11.54 32.44 -29.86
N ASP A 34 -12.43 33.05 -30.63
CA ASP A 34 -12.37 34.48 -30.92
C ASP A 34 -12.57 35.27 -29.62
N GLN A 35 -13.37 34.71 -28.72
CA GLN A 35 -13.61 35.29 -27.40
C GLN A 35 -12.41 35.22 -26.47
N ILE A 36 -11.61 34.15 -26.54
CA ILE A 36 -10.33 34.09 -25.79
C ILE A 36 -9.39 35.23 -26.21
N VAL A 37 -9.33 35.55 -27.51
CA VAL A 37 -8.51 36.66 -28.02
C VAL A 37 -9.01 38.00 -27.46
N ASN A 38 -10.33 38.21 -27.44
CA ASN A 38 -10.95 39.41 -26.89
C ASN A 38 -10.65 39.57 -25.39
N LEU A 39 -10.77 38.49 -24.61
CA LEU A 39 -10.46 38.50 -23.17
C LEU A 39 -8.98 38.78 -22.91
N HIS A 40 -8.08 38.15 -23.67
CA HIS A 40 -6.64 38.41 -23.56
C HIS A 40 -6.28 39.86 -23.91
N TYR A 41 -6.95 40.44 -24.92
CA TYR A 41 -6.79 41.85 -25.27
C TYR A 41 -7.28 42.78 -24.15
N MET A 42 -8.43 42.49 -23.54
CA MET A 42 -8.95 43.24 -22.39
C MET A 42 -7.99 43.18 -21.18
N LEU A 43 -7.46 41.99 -20.88
CA LEU A 43 -6.48 41.80 -19.81
C LEU A 43 -5.18 42.57 -20.09
N SER A 44 -4.65 42.48 -21.30
CA SER A 44 -3.44 43.20 -21.72
C SER A 44 -3.60 44.72 -21.64
N LYS A 45 -4.81 45.22 -21.83
CA LYS A 45 -5.12 46.65 -21.68
C LYS A 45 -5.19 47.08 -20.21
N ALA A 46 -5.61 46.19 -19.33
CA ALA A 46 -5.69 46.46 -17.89
C ALA A 46 -4.32 46.36 -17.18
N GLN A 47 -3.43 45.47 -17.64
CA GLN A 47 -2.12 45.22 -17.02
C GLN A 47 -1.02 46.12 -17.63
N ILE A 48 -0.52 47.11 -16.87
CA ILE A 48 0.45 48.12 -17.36
C ILE A 48 1.90 47.58 -17.39
N LYS A 49 2.24 46.56 -16.58
CA LYS A 49 3.63 46.12 -16.33
C LYS A 49 4.25 45.17 -17.39
N SER A 50 3.46 44.33 -18.06
CA SER A 50 3.92 43.40 -19.12
C SER A 50 2.75 42.64 -19.75
N ARG A 51 2.90 42.15 -20.99
CA ARG A 51 1.88 41.27 -21.61
C ARG A 51 1.80 39.93 -20.85
N PRO A 52 0.59 39.44 -20.52
CA PRO A 52 0.42 38.20 -19.77
C PRO A 52 0.82 36.97 -20.61
N THR A 53 1.49 36.00 -19.99
CA THR A 53 1.76 34.70 -20.61
C THR A 53 0.54 33.80 -20.53
N VAL A 54 0.35 32.97 -21.55
CA VAL A 54 -0.84 32.11 -21.65
C VAL A 54 -0.47 30.63 -21.60
N LEU A 55 -1.12 29.89 -20.70
CA LEU A 55 -1.10 28.44 -20.62
C LEU A 55 -2.32 27.86 -21.35
N TRP A 56 -2.09 26.99 -22.32
CA TRP A 56 -3.16 26.30 -23.05
C TRP A 56 -3.11 24.79 -22.77
N CYS A 57 -4.12 24.29 -22.06
CA CYS A 57 -4.23 22.89 -21.68
C CYS A 57 -5.28 22.16 -22.51
N TYR A 58 -4.93 20.96 -23.00
CA TYR A 58 -5.79 20.15 -23.86
C TYR A 58 -5.54 18.64 -23.69
N LYS A 59 -6.48 17.81 -24.13
CA LYS A 59 -6.39 16.34 -24.06
C LYS A 59 -5.52 15.75 -25.17
N ASP A 60 -6.04 15.64 -26.40
CA ASP A 60 -5.34 14.99 -27.52
C ASP A 60 -5.37 15.82 -28.83
N LYS A 61 -6.45 16.58 -29.06
CA LYS A 61 -6.66 17.32 -30.32
C LYS A 61 -6.49 18.82 -30.12
N LEU A 62 -5.44 19.36 -30.74
CA LEU A 62 -5.35 20.78 -31.09
C LEU A 62 -5.80 20.94 -32.54
N GLU A 63 -6.73 21.85 -32.81
CA GLU A 63 -7.12 22.16 -34.20
C GLU A 63 -6.03 22.91 -34.96
N LEU A 64 -5.12 23.59 -34.26
CA LEU A 64 -3.92 24.21 -34.81
C LEU A 64 -2.66 23.57 -34.23
N SER A 65 -1.72 23.17 -35.08
CA SER A 65 -0.48 22.55 -34.62
C SER A 65 0.30 23.49 -33.69
N SER A 66 0.76 22.95 -32.55
CA SER A 66 1.65 23.65 -31.61
C SER A 66 3.00 24.02 -32.25
N HIS A 67 3.45 23.26 -33.26
CA HIS A 67 4.70 23.54 -33.96
C HIS A 67 4.57 24.67 -34.97
N LYS A 68 5.24 25.80 -34.69
CA LYS A 68 5.33 26.98 -35.57
C LYS A 68 5.68 26.62 -37.03
N LYS A 69 6.65 25.70 -37.25
CA LYS A 69 7.04 25.25 -38.60
C LYS A 69 5.93 24.48 -39.32
N LYS A 70 5.25 23.54 -38.66
CA LYS A 70 4.14 22.78 -39.26
C LYS A 70 2.97 23.70 -39.61
N ARG A 71 2.67 24.66 -38.73
CA ARG A 71 1.62 25.68 -38.95
C ARG A 71 1.93 26.58 -40.13
N SER A 72 3.13 27.13 -40.21
CA SER A 72 3.54 27.96 -41.36
C SER A 72 3.44 27.20 -42.69
N LYS A 73 3.69 25.88 -42.69
CA LYS A 73 3.50 25.01 -43.86
C LYS A 73 2.02 24.80 -44.18
N GLN A 74 1.14 24.64 -43.18
CA GLN A 74 -0.30 24.53 -43.38
C GLN A 74 -0.88 25.83 -43.96
N ILE A 75 -0.53 26.99 -43.40
CA ILE A 75 -0.96 28.30 -43.89
C ILE A 75 -0.46 28.52 -45.33
N LYS A 76 0.81 28.24 -45.61
CA LYS A 76 1.34 28.31 -46.98
C LYS A 76 0.57 27.41 -47.95
N LYS A 77 0.17 26.20 -47.53
CA LYS A 77 -0.69 25.32 -48.34
C LYS A 77 -2.09 25.89 -48.55
N LEU A 78 -2.68 26.56 -47.55
CA LEU A 78 -4.01 27.18 -47.67
C LEU A 78 -3.98 28.41 -48.58
N VAL A 79 -2.93 29.23 -48.48
CA VAL A 79 -2.66 30.36 -49.39
C VAL A 79 -2.45 29.87 -50.82
N GLN A 80 -1.65 28.80 -51.01
CA GLN A 80 -1.45 28.18 -52.33
C GLN A 80 -2.75 27.61 -52.93
N ARG A 81 -3.72 27.24 -52.09
CA ARG A 81 -5.05 26.78 -52.52
C ARG A 81 -6.04 27.92 -52.74
N GLY A 82 -5.66 29.18 -52.48
CA GLY A 82 -6.54 30.35 -52.60
C GLY A 82 -7.66 30.41 -51.55
N LEU A 83 -7.60 29.59 -50.50
CA LEU A 83 -8.63 29.50 -49.44
C LEU A 83 -8.36 30.44 -48.27
N TYR A 84 -7.22 31.15 -48.28
CA TYR A 84 -6.77 32.00 -47.18
C TYR A 84 -6.32 33.35 -47.72
N ASP A 85 -6.93 34.41 -47.21
CA ASP A 85 -6.67 35.80 -47.59
C ASP A 85 -5.65 36.41 -46.61
N PRO A 86 -4.43 36.77 -47.04
CA PRO A 86 -3.36 37.21 -46.15
C PRO A 86 -3.63 38.55 -45.43
N GLU A 87 -4.55 39.37 -45.94
CA GLU A 87 -4.90 40.67 -45.33
C GLU A 87 -5.96 40.55 -44.23
N LYS A 88 -6.83 39.53 -44.29
CA LYS A 88 -7.84 39.20 -43.26
C LYS A 88 -7.34 38.11 -42.32
N GLY A 89 -6.10 38.24 -41.86
CA GLY A 89 -5.49 37.28 -40.94
C GLY A 89 -6.41 37.04 -39.74
N ASP A 90 -6.60 35.76 -39.39
CA ASP A 90 -7.42 35.36 -38.26
C ASP A 90 -6.85 35.95 -36.96
N SER A 91 -7.68 36.68 -36.21
CA SER A 91 -7.33 37.27 -34.91
C SER A 91 -6.73 36.24 -33.95
N PHE A 92 -7.21 34.99 -34.04
CA PHE A 92 -6.68 33.88 -33.26
C PHE A 92 -5.26 33.50 -33.67
N GLU A 93 -4.92 33.52 -34.96
CA GLU A 93 -3.57 33.20 -35.42
C GLU A 93 -2.54 34.25 -34.99
N LEU A 94 -2.91 35.53 -35.05
CA LEU A 94 -2.10 36.63 -34.51
C LEU A 94 -1.87 36.46 -33.00
N PHE A 95 -2.91 36.08 -32.27
CA PHE A 95 -2.81 35.76 -30.85
C PHE A 95 -1.84 34.60 -30.59
N VAL A 96 -1.95 33.49 -31.34
CA VAL A 96 -1.04 32.35 -31.13
C VAL A 96 0.41 32.69 -31.50
N ALA A 97 0.64 33.54 -32.48
CA ALA A 97 1.98 33.97 -32.88
C ALA A 97 2.65 34.91 -31.86
N SER A 98 1.86 35.80 -31.24
CA SER A 98 2.37 36.91 -30.41
C SER A 98 2.16 36.73 -28.90
N GLY A 99 1.22 35.89 -28.47
CA GLY A 99 0.74 35.80 -27.09
C GLY A 99 1.56 34.94 -26.13
N GLY A 100 2.79 34.54 -26.50
CA GLY A 100 3.66 33.77 -25.59
C GLY A 100 3.04 32.47 -25.06
N LEU A 101 2.35 31.71 -25.93
CA LEU A 101 1.61 30.50 -25.51
C LEU A 101 2.53 29.34 -25.15
N THR A 102 2.24 28.73 -23.99
CA THR A 102 2.78 27.44 -23.58
C THR A 102 1.69 26.38 -23.69
N TYR A 103 1.94 25.34 -24.48
CA TYR A 103 1.02 24.22 -24.65
C TYR A 103 1.33 23.11 -23.66
N CYS A 104 0.31 22.61 -22.98
CA CYS A 104 0.42 21.49 -22.05
C CYS A 104 -0.66 20.44 -22.33
N LEU A 105 -0.26 19.17 -22.40
CA LEU A 105 -1.21 18.06 -22.38
C LEU A 105 -1.69 17.87 -20.95
N TYR A 106 -2.96 17.49 -20.75
CA TYR A 106 -3.46 17.20 -19.40
C TYR A 106 -2.65 16.11 -18.66
N LYS A 107 -2.10 15.14 -19.40
CA LYS A 107 -1.19 14.10 -18.88
C LYS A 107 0.13 14.67 -18.35
N ASP A 108 0.59 15.78 -18.92
CA ASP A 108 1.89 16.41 -18.62
C ASP A 108 1.75 17.63 -17.68
N SER A 109 0.61 17.77 -17.00
CA SER A 109 0.30 18.92 -16.12
C SER A 109 1.34 19.16 -15.02
N GLU A 110 2.11 18.15 -14.64
CA GLU A 110 3.20 18.25 -13.65
C GLU A 110 4.34 19.16 -14.12
N ARG A 111 4.52 19.36 -15.43
CA ARG A 111 5.56 20.25 -15.97
C ARG A 111 5.26 21.73 -15.77
N VAL A 112 3.99 22.05 -15.49
CA VAL A 112 3.53 23.44 -15.29
C VAL A 112 3.86 23.90 -13.86
N LEU A 113 4.13 22.95 -12.96
CA LEU A 113 4.50 23.22 -11.58
C LEU A 113 5.80 24.05 -11.53
N GLY A 114 5.82 25.02 -10.62
CA GLY A 114 6.91 25.99 -10.49
C GLY A 114 6.80 27.21 -11.40
N ASN A 115 6.06 27.14 -12.51
CA ASN A 115 5.83 28.30 -13.38
C ASN A 115 4.58 29.09 -12.95
N THR A 116 4.51 30.35 -13.40
CA THR A 116 3.38 31.27 -13.22
C THR A 116 2.92 31.81 -14.58
N PHE A 117 1.60 31.94 -14.75
CA PHE A 117 0.97 32.41 -15.99
C PHE A 117 -0.05 33.51 -15.71
N GLY A 118 -0.23 34.43 -16.66
CA GLY A 118 -1.26 35.48 -16.58
C GLY A 118 -2.64 35.01 -17.04
N MET A 119 -2.70 34.01 -17.92
CA MET A 119 -3.96 33.44 -18.39
C MET A 119 -3.86 31.92 -18.56
N CYS A 120 -4.87 31.18 -18.10
CA CYS A 120 -4.96 29.73 -18.28
C CYS A 120 -6.23 29.38 -19.04
N VAL A 121 -6.10 28.63 -20.14
CA VAL A 121 -7.21 28.15 -20.97
C VAL A 121 -7.32 26.63 -20.84
N LEU A 122 -8.48 26.17 -20.39
CA LEU A 122 -8.85 24.76 -20.26
C LEU A 122 -9.84 24.40 -21.37
N GLN A 123 -9.39 23.60 -22.33
CA GLN A 123 -10.13 23.37 -23.57
C GLN A 123 -11.23 22.31 -23.44
N ASP A 124 -10.92 21.16 -22.85
CA ASP A 124 -11.82 20.00 -22.82
C ASP A 124 -12.27 19.74 -21.38
N PHE A 125 -13.56 19.96 -21.08
CA PHE A 125 -14.15 19.77 -19.75
C PHE A 125 -14.30 18.28 -19.37
N GLU A 126 -14.59 17.41 -20.35
CA GLU A 126 -14.75 15.95 -20.17
C GLU A 126 -13.55 15.27 -19.51
N ALA A 127 -12.36 15.83 -19.72
CA ALA A 127 -11.09 15.32 -19.23
C ALA A 127 -10.59 16.02 -17.95
N LEU A 128 -11.30 17.05 -17.46
CA LEU A 128 -10.90 17.78 -16.27
C LEU A 128 -11.08 16.91 -15.04
N THR A 129 -9.98 16.68 -14.33
CA THR A 129 -10.02 16.05 -13.01
C THR A 129 -9.85 17.12 -11.93
N PRO A 130 -10.38 16.90 -10.71
CA PRO A 130 -10.19 17.80 -9.57
C PRO A 130 -8.72 18.19 -9.35
N ASN A 131 -7.80 17.23 -9.47
CA ASN A 131 -6.36 17.45 -9.35
C ASN A 131 -5.80 18.36 -10.45
N LEU A 132 -6.23 18.17 -11.70
CA LEU A 132 -5.82 19.02 -12.81
C LEU A 132 -6.35 20.44 -12.68
N LEU A 133 -7.60 20.58 -12.23
CA LEU A 133 -8.22 21.88 -11.95
C LEU A 133 -7.42 22.62 -10.87
N ALA A 134 -7.04 21.95 -9.78
CA ALA A 134 -6.21 22.55 -8.74
C ALA A 134 -4.81 22.96 -9.26
N ARG A 135 -4.15 22.08 -10.02
CA ARG A 135 -2.84 22.34 -10.64
C ARG A 135 -2.84 23.59 -11.53
N THR A 136 -3.84 23.71 -12.38
CA THR A 136 -3.90 24.76 -13.40
C THR A 136 -4.32 26.10 -12.80
N ILE A 137 -5.34 26.12 -11.94
CA ILE A 137 -5.82 27.36 -11.30
C ILE A 137 -4.74 27.97 -10.39
N GLU A 138 -3.99 27.16 -9.64
CA GLU A 138 -2.90 27.66 -8.79
C GLU A 138 -1.74 28.29 -9.56
N THR A 139 -1.55 27.94 -10.84
CA THR A 139 -0.46 28.51 -11.67
C THR A 139 -0.75 29.93 -12.15
N VAL A 140 -1.98 30.41 -11.99
CA VAL A 140 -2.39 31.74 -12.41
C VAL A 140 -2.02 32.78 -11.36
N GLU A 141 -1.41 33.89 -11.78
CA GLU A 141 -1.09 35.03 -10.92
C GLU A 141 -2.32 35.90 -10.59
N GLY A 142 -2.22 36.72 -9.54
CA GLY A 142 -3.24 37.69 -9.17
C GLY A 142 -3.46 38.73 -10.27
N GLY A 143 -4.72 38.99 -10.60
CA GLY A 143 -5.10 39.78 -11.78
C GLY A 143 -5.22 38.95 -13.06
N GLY A 144 -4.80 37.68 -13.03
CA GLY A 144 -4.89 36.76 -14.15
C GLY A 144 -6.27 36.13 -14.35
N LEU A 145 -6.44 35.47 -15.51
CA LEU A 145 -7.71 34.89 -15.96
C LEU A 145 -7.65 33.37 -16.08
N VAL A 146 -8.65 32.69 -15.52
CA VAL A 146 -8.91 31.26 -15.75
C VAL A 146 -10.10 31.13 -16.70
N VAL A 147 -9.90 30.54 -17.87
CA VAL A 147 -10.95 30.34 -18.89
C VAL A 147 -11.22 28.86 -19.08
N LEU A 148 -12.48 28.46 -18.88
CA LEU A 148 -12.99 27.10 -19.10
C LEU A 148 -13.88 27.10 -20.35
N LEU A 149 -13.61 26.19 -21.27
CA LEU A 149 -14.39 26.04 -22.50
C LEU A 149 -15.35 24.86 -22.41
N LEU A 150 -16.61 25.12 -22.71
CA LEU A 150 -17.67 24.11 -22.84
C LEU A 150 -18.16 24.11 -24.29
N ARG A 151 -17.71 23.11 -25.07
CA ARG A 151 -18.12 22.96 -26.47
C ARG A 151 -19.49 22.29 -26.57
N SER A 152 -20.33 22.76 -27.50
CA SER A 152 -21.58 22.10 -27.92
C SER A 152 -22.54 21.68 -26.78
N LEU A 153 -23.06 22.63 -25.99
CA LEU A 153 -24.19 22.39 -25.07
C LEU A 153 -25.42 23.18 -25.51
N SER A 154 -26.56 22.49 -25.65
CA SER A 154 -27.87 23.13 -25.87
C SER A 154 -28.54 23.60 -24.57
N SER A 155 -28.18 23.00 -23.43
CA SER A 155 -28.67 23.29 -22.07
C SER A 155 -27.58 22.98 -21.06
N LEU A 156 -27.48 23.75 -19.97
CA LEU A 156 -26.54 23.49 -18.87
C LEU A 156 -26.88 22.19 -18.12
N THR A 157 -28.15 21.77 -18.14
CA THR A 157 -28.62 20.55 -17.48
C THR A 157 -28.01 19.28 -18.10
N ARG A 158 -27.59 19.33 -19.38
CA ARG A 158 -26.84 18.22 -20.02
C ARG A 158 -25.47 17.97 -19.40
N LEU A 159 -24.89 18.94 -18.69
CA LEU A 159 -23.64 18.75 -17.94
C LEU A 159 -23.78 17.71 -16.81
N TYR A 160 -24.98 17.56 -16.23
CA TYR A 160 -25.23 16.59 -15.17
C TYR A 160 -25.14 15.14 -15.65
N THR A 161 -25.47 14.91 -16.92
CA THR A 161 -25.44 13.59 -17.55
C THR A 161 -24.19 13.37 -18.40
N MET A 162 -23.27 14.34 -18.44
CA MET A 162 -22.07 14.24 -19.25
C MET A 162 -21.14 13.17 -18.71
N VAL A 163 -20.79 12.20 -19.57
CA VAL A 163 -19.83 11.16 -19.25
C VAL A 163 -18.43 11.76 -19.35
N MET A 164 -17.67 11.69 -18.26
CA MET A 164 -16.27 12.11 -18.21
C MET A 164 -15.36 10.93 -18.60
N ASP A 165 -14.15 11.23 -19.06
CA ASP A 165 -13.14 10.20 -19.38
C ASP A 165 -12.81 9.31 -18.17
N VAL A 166 -12.93 9.86 -16.96
CA VAL A 166 -12.68 9.14 -15.71
C VAL A 166 -13.76 8.07 -15.48
N HIS A 167 -14.98 8.26 -16.00
CA HIS A 167 -16.07 7.31 -15.83
C HIS A 167 -15.78 5.98 -16.51
N ASP A 168 -15.00 5.95 -17.60
CA ASP A 168 -14.51 4.70 -18.20
C ASP A 168 -13.66 3.87 -17.22
N ARG A 169 -12.98 4.52 -16.27
CA ARG A 169 -12.20 3.83 -15.22
C ARG A 169 -13.07 3.35 -14.05
N PHE A 170 -14.28 3.88 -13.92
CA PHE A 170 -15.20 3.57 -12.82
C PHE A 170 -16.24 2.53 -13.22
N ARG A 171 -16.39 2.26 -14.52
CA ARG A 171 -17.26 1.21 -15.04
C ARG A 171 -16.65 -0.16 -14.76
N THR A 172 -17.38 -0.98 -14.00
CA THR A 172 -17.12 -2.41 -13.85
C THR A 172 -18.09 -3.19 -14.74
N GLU A 173 -17.84 -4.49 -14.96
CA GLU A 173 -18.81 -5.34 -15.69
C GLU A 173 -20.17 -5.39 -15.00
N SER A 174 -20.18 -5.34 -13.66
CA SER A 174 -21.38 -5.33 -12.82
C SER A 174 -22.10 -3.97 -12.81
N HIS A 175 -21.38 -2.87 -13.01
CA HIS A 175 -21.93 -1.52 -12.93
C HIS A 175 -21.43 -0.61 -14.06
N SER A 176 -22.23 -0.50 -15.12
CA SER A 176 -21.92 0.28 -16.34
C SER A 176 -22.38 1.75 -16.28
N GLU A 177 -23.40 2.06 -15.46
CA GLU A 177 -23.93 3.43 -15.33
C GLU A 177 -23.17 4.22 -14.26
N ALA A 178 -22.28 5.11 -14.69
CA ALA A 178 -21.70 6.14 -13.84
C ALA A 178 -22.64 7.35 -13.73
N ALA A 179 -22.76 7.94 -12.54
CA ALA A 179 -23.57 9.12 -12.31
C ALA A 179 -22.68 10.37 -12.19
N GLY A 180 -23.01 11.47 -12.87
CA GLY A 180 -22.24 12.73 -12.86
C GLY A 180 -22.50 13.61 -11.63
N ARG A 181 -22.36 13.07 -10.42
CA ARG A 181 -22.65 13.81 -9.16
C ARG A 181 -21.65 14.94 -8.92
N PHE A 182 -20.38 14.70 -9.23
CA PHE A 182 -19.36 15.74 -9.10
C PHE A 182 -19.64 16.94 -10.02
N ASN A 183 -20.14 16.69 -11.24
CA ASN A 183 -20.48 17.74 -12.19
C ASN A 183 -21.67 18.58 -11.71
N GLU A 184 -22.67 17.95 -11.08
CA GLU A 184 -23.80 18.65 -10.45
C GLU A 184 -23.31 19.57 -9.33
N ARG A 185 -22.46 19.07 -8.43
CA ARG A 185 -21.83 19.88 -7.37
C ARG A 185 -20.96 20.99 -7.95
N PHE A 186 -20.18 20.72 -8.99
CA PHE A 186 -19.32 21.70 -9.64
C PHE A 186 -20.14 22.88 -10.16
N LEU A 187 -21.21 22.62 -10.90
CA LEU A 187 -22.06 23.67 -11.46
C LEU A 187 -22.75 24.50 -10.37
N LEU A 188 -23.28 23.86 -9.33
CA LEU A 188 -23.87 24.56 -8.18
C LEU A 188 -22.85 25.41 -7.42
N SER A 189 -21.61 24.93 -7.31
CA SER A 189 -20.52 25.69 -6.68
C SER A 189 -20.12 26.93 -7.47
N LEU A 190 -20.29 26.93 -8.80
CA LEU A 190 -19.99 28.11 -9.61
C LEU A 190 -20.97 29.25 -9.35
N ALA A 191 -22.22 28.93 -8.98
CA ALA A 191 -23.22 29.92 -8.62
C ALA A 191 -22.87 30.67 -7.31
N SER A 192 -22.14 30.04 -6.39
CA SER A 192 -21.67 30.66 -5.14
C SER A 192 -20.38 31.48 -5.31
N CYS A 193 -19.64 31.29 -6.40
CA CYS A 193 -18.38 32.00 -6.64
C CYS A 193 -18.62 33.46 -7.06
N LYS A 194 -18.05 34.40 -6.30
CA LYS A 194 -18.22 35.86 -6.54
C LYS A 194 -17.47 36.38 -7.78
N ALA A 195 -16.38 35.73 -8.17
CA ALA A 195 -15.49 36.16 -9.26
C ALA A 195 -15.59 35.26 -10.51
N CYS A 196 -16.70 34.54 -10.67
CA CYS A 196 -16.98 33.69 -11.82
C CYS A 196 -18.07 34.29 -12.70
N VAL A 197 -17.84 34.31 -14.02
CA VAL A 197 -18.82 34.73 -15.02
C VAL A 197 -19.00 33.62 -16.05
N VAL A 198 -20.25 33.22 -16.26
CA VAL A 198 -20.64 32.30 -17.33
C VAL A 198 -21.19 33.10 -18.49
N MET A 199 -20.68 32.84 -19.69
CA MET A 199 -21.03 33.56 -20.91
C MET A 199 -21.24 32.62 -22.10
N ASP A 200 -21.98 33.09 -23.08
CA ASP A 200 -22.12 32.43 -24.37
C ASP A 200 -21.03 32.85 -25.37
N ASP A 201 -21.07 32.23 -26.56
CA ASP A 201 -20.21 32.53 -27.70
C ASP A 201 -20.22 34.00 -28.16
N GLU A 202 -21.21 34.80 -27.77
CA GLU A 202 -21.35 36.21 -28.14
C GLU A 202 -21.01 37.17 -26.99
N LEU A 203 -20.41 36.67 -25.91
CA LEU A 203 -20.12 37.42 -24.67
C LEU A 203 -21.38 37.96 -23.95
N ASN A 204 -22.53 37.31 -24.11
CA ASN A 204 -23.69 37.57 -23.25
C ASN A 204 -23.49 36.84 -21.93
N ILE A 205 -23.78 37.52 -20.83
CA ILE A 205 -23.68 36.95 -19.48
C ILE A 205 -24.95 36.15 -19.18
N LEU A 206 -24.79 34.90 -18.77
CA LEU A 206 -25.89 34.07 -18.30
C LEU A 206 -26.20 34.39 -16.82
N PRO A 207 -27.48 34.56 -16.43
CA PRO A 207 -27.88 34.96 -15.09
C PRO A 207 -27.88 33.78 -14.10
N ILE A 208 -26.79 33.02 -14.03
CA ILE A 208 -26.68 31.83 -13.16
C ILE A 208 -26.38 32.22 -11.71
N SER A 209 -25.57 33.26 -11.50
CA SER A 209 -25.24 33.74 -10.15
C SER A 209 -25.86 35.11 -9.87
N SER A 210 -26.42 35.25 -8.67
CA SER A 210 -26.99 36.51 -8.17
C SER A 210 -25.93 37.60 -8.02
N HIS A 211 -24.69 37.20 -7.75
CA HIS A 211 -23.55 38.10 -7.53
C HIS A 211 -23.12 38.88 -8.78
N ILE A 212 -23.37 38.37 -9.99
CA ILE A 212 -23.06 39.08 -11.24
C ILE A 212 -23.95 40.32 -11.43
N ARG A 213 -25.11 40.40 -10.75
CA ARG A 213 -25.96 41.60 -10.78
C ARG A 213 -25.40 42.75 -9.94
N SER A 214 -24.48 42.49 -9.01
CA SER A 214 -23.99 43.47 -8.03
C SER A 214 -22.53 43.88 -8.20
N ILE A 215 -21.88 43.59 -9.33
CA ILE A 215 -20.46 43.93 -9.53
C ILE A 215 -20.34 45.45 -9.72
N THR A 216 -19.81 46.14 -8.70
CA THR A 216 -19.44 47.55 -8.78
C THR A 216 -17.93 47.70 -9.03
N PRO A 217 -17.49 48.73 -9.77
CA PRO A 217 -16.08 49.01 -9.94
C PRO A 217 -15.47 49.42 -8.60
N VAL A 218 -14.34 48.82 -8.24
CA VAL A 218 -13.57 49.23 -7.05
C VAL A 218 -13.03 50.64 -7.32
N PRO A 219 -13.26 51.62 -6.43
CA PRO A 219 -12.78 52.98 -6.63
C PRO A 219 -11.25 52.98 -6.81
N VAL A 220 -10.77 53.81 -7.73
CA VAL A 220 -9.33 54.04 -7.89
C VAL A 220 -8.87 54.71 -6.60
N LYS A 221 -8.10 54.00 -5.78
CA LYS A 221 -7.37 54.65 -4.69
C LYS A 221 -6.36 55.58 -5.35
N GLU A 222 -6.57 56.89 -5.25
CA GLU A 222 -5.55 57.88 -5.63
C GLU A 222 -4.31 57.65 -4.76
N ASP A 223 -3.13 57.84 -5.37
CA ASP A 223 -1.82 57.53 -4.81
C ASP A 223 -1.56 58.25 -3.46
N SER A 224 -1.91 57.62 -2.34
CA SER A 224 -1.39 57.97 -1.01
C SER A 224 -1.48 56.78 -0.03
N ASP A 225 -0.35 56.12 0.20
CA ASP A 225 0.13 55.52 1.46
C ASP A 225 -0.77 54.64 2.36
N GLU A 226 -1.92 54.14 1.92
CA GLU A 226 -2.55 52.98 2.56
C GLU A 226 -2.04 51.67 1.93
N LEU A 227 -0.74 51.43 2.08
CA LEU A 227 -0.19 50.08 1.94
C LEU A 227 -0.91 49.17 2.95
N SER A 228 -1.18 47.93 2.55
CA SER A 228 -1.73 46.94 3.49
C SER A 228 -0.82 46.85 4.73
N GLU A 229 -1.39 46.64 5.93
CA GLU A 229 -0.61 46.53 7.19
C GLU A 229 0.60 45.59 7.03
N ALA A 230 0.41 44.47 6.34
CA ALA A 230 1.45 43.48 6.05
C ALA A 230 2.59 44.02 5.14
N GLU A 231 2.28 44.91 4.20
CA GLU A 231 3.29 45.54 3.32
C GLU A 231 4.08 46.63 4.05
N GLN A 232 3.45 47.34 4.98
CA GLN A 232 4.14 48.29 5.87
C GLN A 232 5.08 47.56 6.82
N ASP A 233 4.63 46.48 7.45
CA ASP A 233 5.45 45.68 8.34
C ASP A 233 6.64 45.03 7.62
N LEU A 234 6.46 44.62 6.36
CA LEU A 234 7.56 44.10 5.54
C LEU A 234 8.59 45.18 5.22
N LYS A 235 8.16 46.43 4.95
CA LYS A 235 9.09 47.55 4.77
C LYS A 235 9.88 47.81 6.06
N ASN A 236 9.21 47.83 7.21
CA ASN A 236 9.85 48.00 8.51
C ASN A 236 10.91 46.91 8.77
N LEU A 237 10.57 45.64 8.48
CA LEU A 237 11.50 44.52 8.64
C LEU A 237 12.69 44.62 7.68
N LYS A 238 12.47 45.05 6.43
CA LYS A 238 13.53 45.30 5.45
C LYS A 238 14.47 46.41 5.91
N GLU A 239 13.94 47.49 6.45
CA GLU A 239 14.73 48.62 6.93
C GLU A 239 15.56 48.25 8.17
N GLN A 240 14.99 47.49 9.10
CA GLN A 240 15.69 47.04 10.31
C GLN A 240 16.89 46.14 10.02
N LEU A 241 16.77 45.22 9.06
CA LEU A 241 17.77 44.17 8.81
C LEU A 241 18.69 44.49 7.61
N ASN A 242 18.61 45.71 7.07
CA ASN A 242 19.40 46.10 5.89
C ASN A 242 20.92 46.06 6.13
N GLU A 243 21.37 46.36 7.35
CA GLU A 243 22.78 46.44 7.73
C GLU A 243 23.39 45.07 8.10
N ASP A 244 22.56 44.07 8.42
CA ASP A 244 23.03 42.75 8.85
C ASP A 244 23.42 41.89 7.63
N PHE A 245 24.71 41.80 7.31
CA PHE A 245 25.21 40.85 6.31
C PHE A 245 25.28 39.44 6.93
N PRO A 246 24.74 38.36 6.29
CA PRO A 246 24.20 38.23 4.92
C PRO A 246 22.67 38.38 4.79
N VAL A 247 21.98 38.73 5.88
CA VAL A 247 20.52 38.75 6.01
C VAL A 247 19.87 39.85 5.15
N GLY A 248 20.42 41.07 5.17
CA GLY A 248 19.85 42.24 4.50
C GLY A 248 19.64 42.08 2.99
N PRO A 249 20.66 41.71 2.18
CA PRO A 249 20.51 41.53 0.75
C PRO A 249 19.48 40.46 0.36
N LEU A 250 19.40 39.37 1.14
CA LEU A 250 18.48 38.27 0.90
C LEU A 250 17.03 38.65 1.24
N ILE A 251 16.80 39.38 2.34
CA ILE A 251 15.45 39.83 2.72
C ILE A 251 14.88 40.85 1.71
N LYS A 252 15.71 41.66 1.06
CA LYS A 252 15.24 42.59 0.01
C LYS A 252 14.47 41.85 -1.11
N LYS A 253 14.86 40.61 -1.41
CA LYS A 253 14.21 39.74 -2.42
C LYS A 253 12.91 39.10 -1.94
N CYS A 254 12.65 39.05 -0.62
CA CYS A 254 11.40 38.49 -0.11
C CYS A 254 10.19 39.37 -0.48
N CYS A 255 9.10 38.71 -0.89
CA CYS A 255 7.86 39.38 -1.31
C CYS A 255 6.86 39.56 -0.17
N THR A 256 6.81 38.60 0.76
CA THR A 256 5.85 38.57 1.87
C THR A 256 6.56 38.62 3.22
N LEU A 257 5.84 39.10 4.24
CA LEU A 257 6.38 39.23 5.59
C LEU A 257 6.63 37.86 6.22
N ASP A 258 5.72 36.91 5.99
CA ASP A 258 5.88 35.51 6.40
C ASP A 258 7.18 34.90 5.84
N GLN A 259 7.49 35.17 4.57
CA GLN A 259 8.72 34.71 3.93
C GLN A 259 9.95 35.37 4.57
N GLY A 260 9.89 36.68 4.84
CA GLY A 260 10.96 37.41 5.54
C GLY A 260 11.27 36.80 6.91
N LYS A 261 10.25 36.62 7.76
CA LYS A 261 10.39 35.99 9.08
C LYS A 261 10.95 34.57 9.00
N ALA A 262 10.53 33.79 7.99
CA ALA A 262 11.03 32.44 7.78
C ALA A 262 12.53 32.43 7.44
N VAL A 263 12.97 33.28 6.50
CA VAL A 263 14.39 33.39 6.11
C VAL A 263 15.24 33.84 7.29
N VAL A 264 14.78 34.82 8.09
CA VAL A 264 15.48 35.23 9.33
C VAL A 264 15.66 34.04 10.27
N THR A 265 14.59 33.30 10.54
CA THR A 265 14.65 32.14 11.46
C THR A 265 15.59 31.03 10.95
N PHE A 266 15.66 30.82 9.63
CA PHE A 266 16.62 29.89 9.04
C PHE A 266 18.07 30.38 9.18
N LEU A 267 18.33 31.66 8.95
CA LEU A 267 19.66 32.26 9.08
C LEU A 267 20.11 32.28 10.54
N ASP A 268 19.22 32.55 11.51
CA ASP A 268 19.53 32.44 12.93
C ASP A 268 19.95 31.01 13.31
N ALA A 269 19.24 30.00 12.79
CA ALA A 269 19.59 28.60 13.03
C ALA A 269 20.94 28.19 12.41
N ILE A 270 21.34 28.84 11.31
CA ILE A 270 22.65 28.67 10.66
C ILE A 270 23.75 29.34 11.50
N LEU A 271 23.49 30.55 12.02
CA LEU A 271 24.43 31.31 12.84
C LEU A 271 24.68 30.65 14.20
N ASP A 272 23.67 30.03 14.81
CA ASP A 272 23.77 29.30 16.08
C ASP A 272 24.76 28.11 16.04
N LYS A 273 25.11 27.61 14.83
CA LYS A 273 26.02 26.46 14.61
C LYS A 273 25.70 25.20 15.43
N THR A 274 24.46 25.03 15.87
CA THR A 274 24.05 23.84 16.63
C THR A 274 23.90 22.64 15.71
N LEU A 275 24.71 21.60 15.92
CA LEU A 275 24.74 20.40 15.08
C LEU A 275 23.45 19.55 15.14
N ARG A 276 22.53 19.79 16.10
CA ARG A 276 21.29 19.01 16.24
C ARG A 276 20.05 19.91 16.30
N SER A 277 19.88 20.75 15.29
CA SER A 277 18.68 21.57 15.11
C SER A 277 17.88 21.11 13.89
N THR A 278 16.56 21.07 14.02
CA THR A 278 15.62 20.93 12.90
C THR A 278 14.71 22.14 12.84
N VAL A 279 14.68 22.76 11.67
CA VAL A 279 13.70 23.79 11.34
C VAL A 279 12.73 23.22 10.33
N ALA A 280 11.44 23.18 10.67
CA ALA A 280 10.38 22.71 9.79
C ALA A 280 9.52 23.87 9.29
N LEU A 281 9.46 24.04 7.97
CA LEU A 281 8.64 25.00 7.26
C LEU A 281 7.40 24.33 6.67
N LEU A 282 6.24 24.71 7.17
CA LEU A 282 4.95 24.25 6.68
C LEU A 282 4.28 25.35 5.87
N ALA A 283 3.82 25.03 4.67
CA ALA A 283 2.98 25.97 3.94
C ALA A 283 2.08 25.26 2.94
N ALA A 284 1.01 25.95 2.56
CA ALA A 284 0.29 25.62 1.35
C ALA A 284 1.16 25.77 0.09
N ARG A 285 0.66 25.26 -1.03
CA ARG A 285 1.32 25.43 -2.32
C ARG A 285 1.21 26.89 -2.78
N GLY A 286 2.19 27.37 -3.54
CA GLY A 286 2.19 28.75 -4.03
C GLY A 286 2.51 29.84 -3.00
N ARG A 287 2.97 29.46 -1.79
CA ARG A 287 3.37 30.38 -0.70
C ARG A 287 4.87 30.70 -0.66
N GLY A 288 5.68 30.21 -1.62
CA GLY A 288 7.10 30.57 -1.74
C GLY A 288 8.10 29.73 -0.93
N LYS A 289 7.77 28.50 -0.53
CA LYS A 289 8.67 27.63 0.26
C LYS A 289 10.04 27.38 -0.37
N SER A 290 10.07 26.88 -1.62
CA SER A 290 11.34 26.56 -2.30
C SER A 290 12.17 27.83 -2.52
N ALA A 291 11.53 29.00 -2.67
CA ALA A 291 12.21 30.28 -2.74
C ALA A 291 12.86 30.67 -1.39
N ALA A 292 12.12 30.56 -0.28
CA ALA A 292 12.64 30.81 1.07
C ALA A 292 13.82 29.87 1.41
N LEU A 293 13.70 28.58 1.07
CA LEU A 293 14.79 27.62 1.24
C LEU A 293 15.99 27.94 0.36
N GLY A 294 15.79 28.28 -0.91
CA GLY A 294 16.87 28.64 -1.82
C GLY A 294 17.67 29.86 -1.34
N LEU A 295 16.98 30.92 -0.90
CA LEU A 295 17.62 32.11 -0.29
C LEU A 295 18.38 31.74 1.00
N SER A 296 17.82 30.87 1.83
CA SER A 296 18.47 30.41 3.07
C SER A 296 19.74 29.59 2.80
N VAL A 297 19.75 28.76 1.75
CA VAL A 297 20.94 28.00 1.31
C VAL A 297 22.03 28.93 0.78
N ALA A 298 21.66 29.96 0.01
CA ALA A 298 22.61 30.99 -0.44
C ALA A 298 23.25 31.71 0.77
N GLY A 299 22.45 32.04 1.80
CA GLY A 299 22.95 32.58 3.06
C GLY A 299 23.87 31.63 3.83
N ALA A 300 23.57 30.33 3.88
CA ALA A 300 24.44 29.32 4.51
C ALA A 300 25.83 29.25 3.86
N ILE A 301 25.89 29.41 2.53
CA ILE A 301 27.17 29.46 1.79
C ILE A 301 27.96 30.70 2.16
N ALA A 302 27.29 31.85 2.28
CA ALA A 302 27.93 33.09 2.72
C ALA A 302 28.48 32.99 4.16
N VAL A 303 27.82 32.24 5.05
CA VAL A 303 28.30 31.98 6.43
C VAL A 303 29.49 31.00 6.45
N GLY A 304 29.66 30.18 5.42
CA GLY A 304 30.83 29.32 5.23
C GLY A 304 30.59 27.81 5.36
N TYR A 305 29.35 27.33 5.20
CA TYR A 305 29.08 25.89 5.15
C TYR A 305 29.70 25.25 3.90
N SER A 306 30.40 24.12 4.06
CA SER A 306 31.15 23.47 2.96
C SER A 306 30.29 22.50 2.14
N ASN A 307 29.59 21.59 2.81
CA ASN A 307 28.83 20.52 2.14
C ASN A 307 27.35 20.62 2.49
N ILE A 308 26.56 21.10 1.51
CA ILE A 308 25.11 21.24 1.62
C ILE A 308 24.44 20.23 0.70
N PHE A 309 23.64 19.32 1.26
CA PHE A 309 22.88 18.36 0.46
C PHE A 309 21.41 18.75 0.40
N VAL A 310 20.85 18.60 -0.79
CA VAL A 310 19.43 18.85 -1.06
C VAL A 310 18.78 17.54 -1.48
N THR A 311 17.65 17.22 -0.87
CA THR A 311 16.89 15.99 -1.12
C THR A 311 15.46 16.34 -1.48
N ALA A 312 14.93 15.68 -2.50
CA ALA A 312 13.55 15.75 -2.95
C ALA A 312 13.14 14.39 -3.53
N PRO A 313 11.84 14.09 -3.69
CA PRO A 313 11.39 12.85 -4.34
C PRO A 313 11.82 12.79 -5.82
N SER A 314 11.86 13.94 -6.50
CA SER A 314 12.30 14.06 -7.88
C SER A 314 13.17 15.32 -8.04
N PRO A 315 14.16 15.32 -8.95
CA PRO A 315 15.00 16.50 -9.19
C PRO A 315 14.27 17.62 -9.95
N GLU A 316 13.12 17.34 -10.57
CA GLU A 316 12.32 18.36 -11.27
C GLU A 316 11.73 19.39 -10.30
N ASN A 317 11.33 18.94 -9.10
CA ASN A 317 10.75 19.80 -8.06
C ASN A 317 11.76 20.84 -7.54
N LEU A 318 13.06 20.56 -7.67
CA LEU A 318 14.14 21.42 -7.17
C LEU A 318 14.54 22.52 -8.15
N LYS A 319 13.95 22.59 -9.34
CA LYS A 319 14.31 23.62 -10.32
C LYS A 319 14.16 25.03 -9.73
N THR A 320 13.02 25.31 -9.09
CA THR A 320 12.77 26.60 -8.45
C THR A 320 13.74 26.88 -7.31
N LEU A 321 14.05 25.88 -6.48
CA LEU A 321 15.01 26.02 -5.39
C LEU A 321 16.40 26.41 -5.91
N PHE A 322 16.89 25.76 -6.96
CA PHE A 322 18.18 26.10 -7.58
C PHE A 322 18.16 27.46 -8.28
N ASP A 323 17.05 27.83 -8.95
CA ASP A 323 16.90 29.15 -9.56
C ASP A 323 17.00 30.26 -8.49
N PHE A 324 16.35 30.08 -7.32
CA PHE A 324 16.45 31.04 -6.20
C PHE A 324 17.78 31.02 -5.45
N ILE A 325 18.54 29.91 -5.49
CA ILE A 325 19.94 29.92 -5.02
C ILE A 325 20.77 30.84 -5.92
N CYS A 326 20.59 30.77 -7.24
CA CYS A 326 21.28 31.65 -8.18
C CYS A 326 20.88 33.12 -7.98
N GLU A 327 19.58 33.41 -7.81
CA GLU A 327 19.13 34.78 -7.49
C GLU A 327 19.66 35.29 -6.14
N GLY A 328 19.82 34.39 -5.16
CA GLY A 328 20.45 34.70 -3.88
C GLY A 328 21.94 35.00 -4.02
N PHE A 329 22.65 34.26 -4.88
CA PHE A 329 24.04 34.55 -5.25
C PHE A 329 24.19 35.90 -5.95
N ASP A 330 23.30 36.23 -6.88
CA ASP A 330 23.27 37.55 -7.53
C ASP A 330 23.06 38.67 -6.49
N ALA A 331 22.23 38.44 -5.47
CA ALA A 331 21.99 39.40 -4.39
C ALA A 331 23.20 39.55 -3.44
N LEU A 332 24.07 38.54 -3.37
CA LEU A 332 25.30 38.52 -2.56
C LEU A 332 26.56 38.86 -3.39
N ASP A 333 26.39 39.36 -4.61
CA ASP A 333 27.45 39.69 -5.57
C ASP A 333 28.40 38.51 -5.89
N TYR A 334 27.83 37.31 -6.08
CA TYR A 334 28.53 36.15 -6.65
C TYR A 334 28.25 36.08 -8.15
N LYS A 335 29.28 35.86 -8.97
CA LYS A 335 29.15 35.80 -10.44
C LYS A 335 29.23 34.37 -10.97
N GLU A 336 28.30 34.03 -11.86
CA GLU A 336 28.30 32.75 -12.58
C GLU A 336 29.59 32.61 -13.42
N HIS A 337 30.17 31.41 -13.45
CA HIS A 337 31.43 31.04 -14.13
C HIS A 337 32.72 31.65 -13.57
N ILE A 338 32.62 32.54 -12.57
CA ILE A 338 33.78 33.07 -11.85
C ILE A 338 33.81 32.49 -10.44
N ASP A 339 32.73 32.73 -9.69
CA ASP A 339 32.63 32.33 -8.29
C ASP A 339 31.95 30.97 -8.13
N PHE A 340 31.06 30.59 -9.06
CA PHE A 340 30.36 29.31 -9.03
C PHE A 340 30.03 28.75 -10.42
N ASP A 341 29.92 27.42 -10.49
CA ASP A 341 29.54 26.68 -11.70
C ASP A 341 28.34 25.75 -11.43
N VAL A 342 27.38 25.77 -12.36
CA VAL A 342 26.15 24.96 -12.31
C VAL A 342 26.27 23.72 -13.20
N VAL A 343 26.25 22.53 -12.60
CA VAL A 343 26.33 21.25 -13.30
C VAL A 343 24.92 20.66 -13.48
N LYS A 344 24.55 20.46 -14.75
CA LYS A 344 23.29 19.83 -15.16
C LYS A 344 23.49 18.34 -15.43
N SER A 345 22.45 17.54 -15.18
CA SER A 345 22.50 16.09 -15.43
C SER A 345 22.58 15.75 -16.92
N ALA A 346 23.38 14.74 -17.23
CA ALA A 346 23.44 14.12 -18.56
C ALA A 346 22.36 13.03 -18.76
N ASN A 347 21.74 12.53 -17.68
CA ASN A 347 20.78 11.43 -17.77
C ASN A 347 19.45 11.90 -18.37
N PRO A 348 18.86 11.14 -19.32
CA PRO A 348 17.58 11.49 -19.92
C PRO A 348 16.41 11.45 -18.92
N GLU A 349 16.47 10.57 -17.91
CA GLU A 349 15.47 10.49 -16.83
C GLU A 349 15.40 11.77 -15.99
N PHE A 350 16.52 12.48 -15.85
CA PHE A 350 16.61 13.71 -15.07
C PHE A 350 16.38 14.97 -15.91
N LYS A 351 15.99 14.85 -17.20
CA LYS A 351 15.59 15.95 -18.11
C LYS A 351 16.44 17.23 -18.02
N LYS A 352 17.78 17.10 -17.89
CA LYS A 352 18.73 18.22 -17.72
C LYS A 352 18.53 19.07 -16.45
N ALA A 353 18.00 18.50 -15.38
CA ALA A 353 17.90 19.15 -14.08
C ALA A 353 19.30 19.49 -13.52
N THR A 354 19.36 20.55 -12.73
CA THR A 354 20.56 20.94 -11.97
C THR A 354 20.81 19.92 -10.87
N VAL A 355 22.01 19.35 -10.81
CA VAL A 355 22.37 18.30 -9.84
C VAL A 355 23.39 18.80 -8.82
N ARG A 356 24.32 19.64 -9.26
CA ARG A 356 25.40 20.12 -8.39
C ARG A 356 25.76 21.57 -8.73
N ILE A 357 26.03 22.37 -7.70
CA ILE A 357 26.65 23.69 -7.83
C ILE A 357 27.96 23.67 -7.06
N ASN A 358 29.05 24.01 -7.73
CA ASN A 358 30.36 24.16 -7.11
C ASN A 358 30.66 25.65 -6.92
N ILE A 359 31.11 26.05 -5.74
CA ILE A 359 31.49 27.43 -5.42
C ILE A 359 32.96 27.46 -5.03
N TYR A 360 33.69 28.48 -5.50
CA TYR A 360 35.14 28.62 -5.38
C TYR A 360 35.62 29.91 -4.68
N LYS A 361 34.72 30.85 -4.36
CA LYS A 361 35.07 32.22 -3.92
C LYS A 361 36.00 32.28 -2.69
N HIS A 362 35.65 31.59 -1.60
CA HIS A 362 36.45 31.59 -0.36
C HIS A 362 37.19 30.26 -0.17
N HIS A 363 36.44 29.17 -0.18
CA HIS A 363 36.93 27.79 -0.14
C HIS A 363 36.01 26.95 -1.02
N ARG A 364 36.39 25.70 -1.28
CA ARG A 364 35.56 24.80 -2.10
C ARG A 364 34.30 24.42 -1.33
N GLN A 365 33.16 24.94 -1.77
CA GLN A 365 31.86 24.59 -1.24
C GLN A 365 31.06 23.87 -2.32
N THR A 366 30.21 22.94 -1.93
CA THR A 366 29.39 22.16 -2.86
C THR A 366 27.95 22.06 -2.38
N ILE A 367 27.02 22.38 -3.29
CA ILE A 367 25.62 22.03 -3.16
C ILE A 367 25.36 20.82 -4.05
N GLN A 368 24.86 19.73 -3.49
CA GLN A 368 24.58 18.52 -4.26
C GLN A 368 23.17 17.99 -3.99
N TYR A 369 22.49 17.61 -5.06
CA TYR A 369 21.28 16.81 -4.99
C TYR A 369 21.63 15.34 -4.68
N ILE A 370 20.92 14.76 -3.71
CA ILE A 370 20.97 13.33 -3.40
C ILE A 370 19.58 12.72 -3.45
N LEU A 371 19.52 11.43 -3.77
CA LEU A 371 18.28 10.67 -3.67
C LEU A 371 18.01 10.29 -2.21
N PRO A 372 16.76 10.31 -1.72
CA PRO A 372 16.41 9.98 -0.34
C PRO A 372 16.92 8.60 0.14
N HIS A 373 17.10 7.64 -0.77
CA HIS A 373 17.56 6.29 -0.45
C HIS A 373 19.07 6.19 -0.17
N GLU A 374 19.87 7.14 -0.67
CA GLU A 374 21.33 7.13 -0.57
C GLU A 374 21.83 7.76 0.74
N HIS A 375 21.35 7.26 1.88
CA HIS A 375 21.64 7.82 3.20
C HIS A 375 23.11 7.67 3.65
N GLU A 376 23.89 6.75 3.06
CA GLU A 376 25.29 6.52 3.44
C GLU A 376 26.20 7.73 3.14
N LYS A 377 25.86 8.51 2.11
CA LYS A 377 26.60 9.72 1.72
C LYS A 377 26.41 10.86 2.73
N LEU A 378 25.43 10.77 3.65
CA LEU A 378 25.11 11.81 4.62
C LEU A 378 26.13 11.97 5.75
N SER A 379 27.13 11.08 5.84
CA SER A 379 28.16 11.13 6.89
C SER A 379 29.03 12.39 6.84
N GLN A 380 29.14 13.06 5.69
CA GLN A 380 29.96 14.25 5.48
C GLN A 380 29.15 15.57 5.42
N VAL A 381 27.87 15.53 5.78
CA VAL A 381 26.94 16.65 5.62
C VAL A 381 26.94 17.57 6.83
N GLU A 382 26.99 18.87 6.58
CA GLU A 382 26.82 19.91 7.60
C GLU A 382 25.38 20.45 7.63
N LEU A 383 24.76 20.61 6.45
CA LEU A 383 23.38 21.06 6.28
C LEU A 383 22.64 20.17 5.29
N LEU A 384 21.54 19.58 5.72
CA LEU A 384 20.61 18.83 4.87
C LEU A 384 19.32 19.63 4.67
N VAL A 385 18.95 19.87 3.43
CA VAL A 385 17.67 20.47 3.05
C VAL A 385 16.79 19.39 2.42
N VAL A 386 15.64 19.12 3.01
CA VAL A 386 14.64 18.19 2.48
C VAL A 386 13.44 19.00 2.01
N ASP A 387 13.27 19.11 0.69
CA ASP A 387 12.09 19.73 0.10
C ASP A 387 10.98 18.68 -0.09
N GLU A 388 9.74 19.03 0.24
CA GLU A 388 8.57 18.15 0.18
C GLU A 388 8.72 16.83 0.99
N ALA A 389 9.12 16.95 2.25
CA ALA A 389 9.29 15.80 3.14
C ALA A 389 8.03 14.92 3.30
N ALA A 390 6.83 15.47 3.09
CA ALA A 390 5.57 14.72 3.12
C ALA A 390 5.42 13.69 1.98
N ALA A 391 6.15 13.85 0.88
CA ALA A 391 6.17 12.88 -0.22
C ALA A 391 7.16 11.73 0.00
N ILE A 392 8.01 11.83 1.04
CA ILE A 392 9.03 10.84 1.36
C ILE A 392 8.50 9.92 2.48
N PRO A 393 8.72 8.59 2.37
CA PRO A 393 8.38 7.63 3.41
C PRO A 393 8.94 8.01 4.79
N LEU A 394 8.13 7.86 5.86
CA LEU A 394 8.56 8.16 7.23
C LEU A 394 9.85 7.44 7.66
N PRO A 395 10.04 6.12 7.36
CA PRO A 395 11.27 5.44 7.73
C PRO A 395 12.50 6.06 7.07
N VAL A 396 12.37 6.49 5.82
CA VAL A 396 13.43 7.17 5.07
C VAL A 396 13.69 8.55 5.66
N VAL A 397 12.66 9.34 5.97
CA VAL A 397 12.83 10.64 6.63
C VAL A 397 13.53 10.46 7.99
N LYS A 398 13.19 9.43 8.76
CA LYS A 398 13.89 9.13 10.03
C LYS A 398 15.36 8.76 9.83
N SER A 399 15.70 8.01 8.77
CA SER A 399 17.11 7.73 8.45
C SER A 399 17.88 8.95 7.95
N LEU A 400 17.19 9.94 7.36
CA LEU A 400 17.77 11.22 6.95
C LEU A 400 18.00 12.18 8.14
N LEU A 401 17.43 11.93 9.31
CA LEU A 401 17.58 12.79 10.48
C LEU A 401 18.86 12.42 11.26
N GLY A 402 20.02 12.87 10.77
CA GLY A 402 21.33 12.67 11.41
C GLY A 402 21.74 13.75 12.43
N PRO A 403 22.99 13.69 12.94
CA PRO A 403 23.58 14.67 13.85
C PRO A 403 24.15 15.90 13.10
N TYR A 404 23.31 16.55 12.30
CA TYR A 404 23.61 17.78 11.57
C TYR A 404 22.35 18.68 11.51
N LEU A 405 22.52 19.91 11.02
CA LEU A 405 21.41 20.86 10.83
C LEU A 405 20.50 20.37 9.71
N VAL A 406 19.19 20.30 9.96
CA VAL A 406 18.21 19.83 8.97
C VAL A 406 17.10 20.86 8.75
N PHE A 407 16.90 21.25 7.50
CA PHE A 407 15.74 22.02 7.07
C PHE A 407 14.74 21.09 6.41
N LEU A 408 13.52 21.07 6.94
CA LEU A 408 12.42 20.31 6.39
C LEU A 408 11.40 21.29 5.81
N SER A 409 11.02 21.13 4.55
CA SER A 409 9.82 21.74 4.02
C SER A 409 8.70 20.71 3.86
N SER A 410 7.47 21.13 4.10
CA SER A 410 6.29 20.30 3.84
C SER A 410 5.14 21.11 3.27
N THR A 411 4.45 20.52 2.30
CA THR A 411 3.16 20.97 1.76
C THR A 411 2.03 20.58 2.71
N VAL A 412 1.23 21.58 3.09
CA VAL A 412 0.00 21.41 3.88
C VAL A 412 -1.18 21.88 3.02
N ASN A 413 -2.34 21.22 3.12
CA ASN A 413 -3.58 21.57 2.39
C ASN A 413 -3.44 21.65 0.85
N GLY A 414 -2.61 20.80 0.23
CA GLY A 414 -2.38 20.78 -1.23
C GLY A 414 -2.99 19.56 -1.94
N TYR A 415 -3.21 19.69 -3.26
CA TYR A 415 -3.75 18.62 -4.12
C TYR A 415 -2.78 17.46 -4.39
N GLU A 416 -1.47 17.63 -4.17
CA GLU A 416 -0.46 16.58 -4.40
C GLU A 416 -0.44 15.48 -3.33
N GLY A 417 -1.42 15.52 -2.44
CA GLY A 417 -1.73 14.44 -1.52
C GLY A 417 -0.77 14.34 -0.37
N THR A 418 -0.67 15.43 0.36
CA THR A 418 0.12 15.50 1.58
C THR A 418 -0.73 15.19 2.81
N GLY A 419 -0.60 13.96 3.31
CA GLY A 419 0.18 13.66 4.52
C GLY A 419 0.19 14.63 5.69
N ARG A 420 -0.84 15.47 5.91
CA ARG A 420 -0.92 16.34 7.09
C ARG A 420 -0.86 15.52 8.39
N SER A 421 -1.40 14.30 8.37
CA SER A 421 -1.29 13.34 9.46
C SER A 421 0.16 12.93 9.74
N LEU A 422 0.99 12.81 8.71
CA LEU A 422 2.41 12.54 8.82
C LEU A 422 3.19 13.75 9.31
N SER A 423 2.95 14.93 8.74
CA SER A 423 3.59 16.14 9.25
C SER A 423 3.21 16.31 10.72
N LEU A 424 1.94 16.22 11.10
CA LEU A 424 1.53 16.32 12.50
C LEU A 424 2.15 15.22 13.37
N LYS A 425 2.18 13.95 12.95
CA LYS A 425 2.81 12.87 13.73
C LYS A 425 4.32 13.01 13.84
N LEU A 426 5.00 13.42 12.77
CA LEU A 426 6.45 13.66 12.76
C LEU A 426 6.79 14.88 13.60
N LEU A 427 6.05 15.98 13.44
CA LEU A 427 6.21 17.21 14.23
C LEU A 427 5.92 16.93 15.70
N GLN A 428 4.84 16.20 16.04
CA GLN A 428 4.58 15.74 17.40
C GLN A 428 5.72 14.87 17.94
N GLN A 429 6.25 13.93 17.16
CA GLN A 429 7.39 13.11 17.58
C GLN A 429 8.65 13.96 17.83
N LEU A 430 8.92 14.97 16.99
CA LEU A 430 10.05 15.87 17.14
C LEU A 430 9.84 16.85 18.32
N GLU A 431 8.62 17.34 18.51
CA GLU A 431 8.22 18.17 19.66
C GLU A 431 8.36 17.38 20.97
N GLU A 432 7.84 16.15 21.04
CA GLU A 432 8.00 15.26 22.19
C GLU A 432 9.47 15.01 22.51
N GLN A 433 10.30 14.74 21.50
CA GLN A 433 11.75 14.56 21.66
C GLN A 433 12.43 15.83 22.19
N SER A 434 11.98 17.01 21.75
CA SER A 434 12.49 18.29 22.27
C SER A 434 12.07 18.54 23.73
N HIS A 435 10.82 18.22 24.09
CA HIS A 435 10.28 18.43 25.44
C HIS A 435 10.83 17.46 26.50
N VAL A 436 11.11 16.20 26.13
CA VAL A 436 11.73 15.21 27.03
C VAL A 436 13.16 15.62 27.42
N SER A 437 13.85 16.37 26.54
CA SER A 437 15.22 16.85 26.82
C SER A 437 15.27 18.07 27.74
N ALA A 438 14.21 18.89 27.83
CA ALA A 438 14.18 20.03 28.75
C ALA A 438 14.13 19.62 30.23
N LYS A 439 13.75 18.36 30.52
CA LYS A 439 13.63 17.81 31.88
C LYS A 439 14.78 16.87 32.28
N SER A 440 15.69 16.52 31.38
CA SER A 440 16.79 15.59 31.67
C SER A 440 18.15 16.18 31.26
N THR A 441 19.08 16.25 32.22
CA THR A 441 20.43 16.85 32.14
C THR A 441 21.43 16.08 31.24
N LYS A 442 20.95 15.32 30.25
CA LYS A 442 21.79 14.68 29.24
C LYS A 442 21.62 15.45 27.92
N ASP A 443 22.71 15.92 27.34
CA ASP A 443 22.84 16.71 26.09
C ASP A 443 22.38 15.97 24.80
N THR A 444 21.28 15.22 24.87
CA THR A 444 20.75 14.37 23.80
C THR A 444 19.52 14.96 23.11
N GLY A 445 19.17 16.22 23.39
CA GLY A 445 18.00 16.89 22.82
C GLY A 445 18.25 17.50 21.44
N ARG A 446 17.32 17.28 20.52
CA ARG A 446 17.27 17.97 19.21
C ARG A 446 16.41 19.23 19.35
N LEU A 447 16.94 20.39 19.00
CA LEU A 447 16.16 21.64 18.98
C LEU A 447 15.21 21.61 17.78
N PHE A 448 13.93 21.86 18.03
CA PHE A 448 12.90 21.83 16.99
C PHE A 448 12.20 23.20 16.93
N LYS A 449 12.25 23.85 15.76
CA LYS A 449 11.54 25.11 15.49
C LYS A 449 10.56 24.91 14.33
N LYS A 450 9.30 25.32 14.52
CA LYS A 450 8.22 25.21 13.52
C LYS A 450 7.86 26.59 12.97
N ILE A 451 7.74 26.71 11.65
CA ILE A 451 7.38 27.94 10.94
C ILE A 451 6.23 27.61 9.98
N GLU A 452 5.21 28.47 9.91
CA GLU A 452 4.10 28.33 8.97
C GLU A 452 4.04 29.55 8.03
N LEU A 453 3.87 29.32 6.71
CA LEU A 453 3.61 30.39 5.74
C LEU A 453 2.15 30.35 5.31
N SER A 454 1.46 31.48 5.48
CA SER A 454 0.05 31.64 5.15
C SER A 454 -0.16 32.48 3.89
N GLU A 455 0.65 33.53 3.68
CA GLU A 455 0.50 34.47 2.56
C GLU A 455 1.00 33.92 1.22
N SER A 456 0.23 34.15 0.14
CA SER A 456 0.57 33.71 -1.21
C SER A 456 1.46 34.72 -1.91
N ILE A 457 2.44 34.21 -2.65
CA ILE A 457 3.31 35.06 -3.47
C ILE A 457 2.71 35.36 -4.84
N ARG A 458 1.77 34.52 -5.32
CA ARG A 458 1.20 34.61 -6.68
C ARG A 458 0.02 35.57 -6.78
N TYR A 459 -0.81 35.63 -5.73
CA TYR A 459 -2.04 36.40 -5.67
C TYR A 459 -2.23 36.95 -4.25
N ALA A 460 -3.09 37.95 -4.09
CA ALA A 460 -3.36 38.54 -2.78
C ALA A 460 -4.17 37.61 -1.86
N SER A 461 -4.03 37.81 -0.55
CA SER A 461 -4.79 37.10 0.47
C SER A 461 -6.29 37.35 0.34
N GLY A 462 -7.12 36.31 0.51
CA GLY A 462 -8.58 36.40 0.41
C GLY A 462 -9.13 36.29 -1.01
N ASP A 463 -8.37 35.72 -1.95
CA ASP A 463 -8.83 35.51 -3.32
C ASP A 463 -10.10 34.63 -3.38
N PRO A 464 -11.22 35.12 -3.96
CA PRO A 464 -12.48 34.39 -4.00
C PRO A 464 -12.40 33.09 -4.82
N VAL A 465 -11.55 33.04 -5.84
CA VAL A 465 -11.34 31.81 -6.64
C VAL A 465 -10.60 30.75 -5.82
N GLU A 466 -9.64 31.16 -4.97
CA GLU A 466 -8.98 30.23 -4.04
C GLU A 466 -9.97 29.66 -3.02
N SER A 467 -10.74 30.54 -2.36
CA SER A 467 -11.72 30.11 -1.36
C SER A 467 -12.77 29.18 -1.95
N TRP A 468 -13.26 29.48 -3.15
CA TRP A 468 -14.16 28.59 -3.89
C TRP A 468 -13.50 27.24 -4.19
N LEU A 469 -12.26 27.23 -4.68
CA LEU A 469 -11.53 26.00 -5.01
C LEU A 469 -11.31 25.13 -3.77
N ASN A 470 -10.90 25.73 -2.65
CA ASN A 470 -10.67 25.04 -1.39
C ASN A 470 -11.98 24.47 -0.82
N SER A 471 -13.09 25.20 -0.94
CA SER A 471 -14.42 24.70 -0.55
C SER A 471 -14.87 23.55 -1.44
N LEU A 472 -14.76 23.69 -2.77
CA LEU A 472 -15.17 22.65 -3.72
C LEU A 472 -14.38 21.36 -3.53
N LEU A 473 -13.07 21.46 -3.32
CA LEU A 473 -12.18 20.30 -3.15
C LEU A 473 -12.05 19.84 -1.69
N CYS A 474 -12.70 20.53 -0.75
CA CYS A 474 -12.63 20.27 0.69
C CYS A 474 -11.19 20.21 1.22
N LEU A 475 -10.32 21.13 0.79
CA LEU A 475 -8.90 21.18 1.19
C LEU A 475 -8.70 21.80 2.58
N ASP A 476 -9.70 22.50 3.10
CA ASP A 476 -9.68 23.20 4.39
C ASP A 476 -9.92 22.23 5.57
N VAL A 477 -8.94 21.37 5.82
CA VAL A 477 -9.04 20.28 6.81
C VAL A 477 -8.92 20.79 8.26
N SER A 478 -8.22 21.91 8.52
CA SER A 478 -7.96 22.41 9.89
C SER A 478 -9.21 22.87 10.62
N ASN A 479 -10.13 23.50 9.90
CA ASN A 479 -11.29 24.15 10.49
C ASN A 479 -12.45 23.16 10.68
N ALA A 480 -12.37 22.00 10.01
CA ALA A 480 -13.46 21.05 9.89
C ALA A 480 -13.40 19.87 10.88
N ILE A 481 -12.32 19.71 11.66
CA ILE A 481 -12.23 18.66 12.70
C ILE A 481 -12.67 19.27 14.04
N PRO A 482 -13.89 18.99 14.54
CA PRO A 482 -14.31 19.47 15.85
C PRO A 482 -13.48 18.80 16.95
N ASN A 483 -13.05 19.57 17.94
CA ASN A 483 -12.43 19.02 19.15
C ASN A 483 -13.50 18.36 20.01
N ILE A 484 -13.64 17.04 19.90
CA ILE A 484 -14.60 16.26 20.69
C ILE A 484 -14.11 16.17 22.13
N SER A 485 -14.83 16.81 23.06
CA SER A 485 -14.46 16.90 24.49
C SER A 485 -14.91 15.70 25.32
N ARG A 486 -15.94 14.97 24.90
CA ARG A 486 -16.39 13.71 25.50
C ARG A 486 -16.72 12.68 24.43
N LEU A 487 -16.02 11.56 24.48
CA LEU A 487 -16.20 10.44 23.55
C LEU A 487 -17.13 9.40 24.20
N PRO A 488 -18.25 9.03 23.56
CA PRO A 488 -19.19 8.01 24.07
C PRO A 488 -18.58 6.60 23.99
N PRO A 489 -18.98 5.65 24.84
CA PRO A 489 -18.46 4.28 24.73
C PRO A 489 -18.79 3.67 23.35
N PRO A 490 -17.91 2.83 22.78
CA PRO A 490 -18.07 2.31 21.42
C PRO A 490 -19.33 1.43 21.26
N SER A 491 -19.85 0.85 22.34
CA SER A 491 -21.04 0.01 22.32
C SER A 491 -22.34 0.77 22.05
N GLU A 492 -22.37 2.08 22.31
CA GLU A 492 -23.54 2.95 22.08
C GLU A 492 -23.50 3.65 20.71
N CYS A 493 -22.44 3.41 19.93
CA CYS A 493 -22.27 4.03 18.62
C CYS A 493 -22.88 3.15 17.54
N ASP A 494 -23.76 3.74 16.72
CA ASP A 494 -24.39 3.09 15.60
C ASP A 494 -23.77 3.53 14.26
N LEU A 495 -23.80 2.61 13.29
CA LEU A 495 -23.28 2.83 11.96
C LEU A 495 -24.45 3.22 11.01
N TYR A 496 -24.25 4.28 10.24
CA TYR A 496 -25.23 4.84 9.32
C TYR A 496 -24.73 4.74 7.88
N TYR A 497 -25.64 4.50 6.95
CA TYR A 497 -25.37 4.58 5.52
C TYR A 497 -25.59 6.01 5.03
N VAL A 498 -24.64 6.55 4.27
CA VAL A 498 -24.73 7.91 3.72
C VAL A 498 -25.25 7.85 2.29
N ASN A 499 -26.36 8.56 2.03
CA ASN A 499 -26.84 8.71 0.67
C ASN A 499 -25.96 9.72 -0.10
N ARG A 500 -25.37 9.26 -1.19
CA ARG A 500 -24.43 10.04 -2.01
C ARG A 500 -25.12 11.14 -2.81
N ASP A 501 -26.34 10.91 -3.29
CA ASP A 501 -27.07 11.89 -4.09
C ASP A 501 -27.36 13.17 -3.28
N THR A 502 -27.63 13.01 -1.98
CA THR A 502 -27.96 14.11 -1.06
C THR A 502 -26.73 14.72 -0.42
N LEU A 503 -25.65 13.94 -0.29
CA LEU A 503 -24.34 14.43 0.13
C LEU A 503 -23.75 15.42 -0.89
N PHE A 504 -23.89 15.12 -2.19
CA PHE A 504 -23.32 15.93 -3.28
C PHE A 504 -24.27 16.97 -3.87
N SER A 505 -25.45 17.20 -3.27
CA SER A 505 -26.45 18.18 -3.75
C SER A 505 -26.11 19.66 -3.47
N TYR A 506 -24.94 19.93 -2.88
CA TYR A 506 -24.44 21.28 -2.54
C TYR A 506 -25.38 22.09 -1.62
N HIS A 507 -26.03 21.42 -0.67
CA HIS A 507 -26.70 22.08 0.45
C HIS A 507 -25.68 22.49 1.54
N ARG A 508 -25.94 23.58 2.28
CA ARG A 508 -25.02 24.10 3.31
C ARG A 508 -24.62 23.05 4.35
N ASP A 509 -25.59 22.28 4.86
CA ASP A 509 -25.33 21.27 5.89
C ASP A 509 -24.67 20.01 5.32
N SER A 510 -25.05 19.60 4.10
CA SER A 510 -24.40 18.47 3.39
C SER A 510 -22.95 18.79 3.08
N GLU A 511 -22.65 20.03 2.70
CA GLU A 511 -21.29 20.51 2.41
C GLU A 511 -20.44 20.52 3.68
N LEU A 512 -20.98 20.99 4.82
CA LEU A 512 -20.28 20.92 6.10
C LEU A 512 -20.03 19.46 6.54
N PHE A 513 -21.00 18.57 6.35
CA PHE A 513 -20.83 17.15 6.61
C PHE A 513 -19.78 16.51 5.71
N LEU A 514 -19.78 16.82 4.41
CA LEU A 514 -18.78 16.37 3.44
C LEU A 514 -17.38 16.88 3.78
N GLN A 515 -17.25 18.14 4.22
CA GLN A 515 -16.00 18.72 4.67
C GLN A 515 -15.46 17.99 5.92
N ARG A 516 -16.31 17.72 6.92
CA ARG A 516 -15.93 16.92 8.10
C ARG A 516 -15.47 15.51 7.71
N MET A 517 -16.20 14.86 6.80
CA MET A 517 -15.88 13.52 6.31
C MET A 517 -14.54 13.50 5.56
N MET A 518 -14.32 14.45 4.65
CA MET A 518 -13.07 14.56 3.89
C MET A 518 -11.89 14.93 4.79
N ALA A 519 -12.11 15.83 5.76
CA ALA A 519 -11.11 16.18 6.76
C ALA A 519 -10.65 14.95 7.54
N LEU A 520 -11.58 14.06 7.90
CA LEU A 520 -11.26 12.80 8.56
C LEU A 520 -10.43 11.87 7.67
N TYR A 521 -10.78 11.73 6.38
CA TYR A 521 -9.98 10.94 5.44
C TYR A 521 -8.56 11.49 5.29
N VAL A 522 -8.39 12.82 5.23
CA VAL A 522 -7.06 13.45 5.14
C VAL A 522 -6.26 13.27 6.44
N ALA A 523 -6.94 13.22 7.59
CA ALA A 523 -6.31 12.98 8.88
C ALA A 523 -5.87 11.52 9.09
N SER A 524 -6.55 10.53 8.50
CA SER A 524 -6.22 9.11 8.71
C SER A 524 -5.22 8.54 7.70
N HIS A 525 -5.27 8.99 6.45
CA HIS A 525 -4.50 8.41 5.35
C HIS A 525 -3.16 9.14 5.10
N TYR A 526 -2.19 8.40 4.53
CA TYR A 526 -0.86 8.92 4.21
C TYR A 526 -0.88 9.86 3.00
N LYS A 527 -1.61 9.48 1.95
CA LYS A 527 -1.75 10.26 0.71
C LYS A 527 -3.19 10.17 0.22
N ASN A 528 -3.81 11.34 0.03
CA ASN A 528 -5.12 11.48 -0.58
C ASN A 528 -5.01 12.36 -1.82
N SER A 529 -5.68 12.01 -2.90
CA SER A 529 -5.80 12.91 -4.04
C SER A 529 -7.17 13.57 -4.03
N PRO A 530 -7.31 14.83 -4.50
CA PRO A 530 -8.63 15.41 -4.75
C PRO A 530 -9.46 14.59 -5.74
N ASN A 531 -8.83 13.77 -6.59
CA ASN A 531 -9.53 12.84 -7.47
C ASN A 531 -10.33 11.77 -6.70
N ASP A 532 -9.98 11.51 -5.44
CA ASP A 532 -10.72 10.57 -4.59
C ASP A 532 -12.14 11.06 -4.31
N LEU A 533 -12.35 12.38 -4.25
CA LEU A 533 -13.67 12.98 -4.09
C LEU A 533 -14.57 12.66 -5.29
N GLN A 534 -14.00 12.74 -6.50
CA GLN A 534 -14.70 12.37 -7.73
C GLN A 534 -14.98 10.86 -7.78
N LEU A 535 -14.01 10.03 -7.36
CA LEU A 535 -14.21 8.58 -7.24
C LEU A 535 -15.36 8.25 -6.28
N MET A 536 -15.44 8.92 -5.13
CA MET A 536 -16.51 8.73 -4.14
C MET A 536 -17.88 9.19 -4.64
N ALA A 537 -17.91 10.24 -5.45
CA ALA A 537 -19.13 10.79 -6.02
C ALA A 537 -19.68 9.92 -7.16
N ASP A 538 -18.85 9.64 -8.16
CA ASP A 538 -19.35 9.17 -9.46
C ASP A 538 -19.39 7.63 -9.57
N ALA A 539 -18.49 6.93 -8.88
CA ALA A 539 -18.35 5.48 -9.06
C ALA A 539 -19.49 4.71 -8.37
N PRO A 540 -20.32 3.95 -9.10
CA PRO A 540 -21.56 3.37 -8.59
C PRO A 540 -21.33 2.31 -7.51
N ALA A 541 -20.25 1.53 -7.62
CA ALA A 541 -19.90 0.44 -6.71
C ALA A 541 -19.51 0.91 -5.29
N HIS A 542 -19.27 2.21 -5.09
CA HIS A 542 -18.82 2.72 -3.80
C HIS A 542 -19.98 3.02 -2.83
N HIS A 543 -19.86 2.53 -1.61
CA HIS A 543 -20.76 2.80 -0.49
C HIS A 543 -20.01 3.50 0.64
N LEU A 544 -20.70 4.42 1.32
CA LEU A 544 -20.15 5.20 2.43
C LEU A 544 -20.92 4.89 3.70
N PHE A 545 -20.19 4.54 4.75
CA PHE A 545 -20.74 4.30 6.08
C PHE A 545 -20.05 5.21 7.10
N VAL A 546 -20.84 5.74 8.02
CA VAL A 546 -20.36 6.65 9.06
C VAL A 546 -20.80 6.16 10.42
N LEU A 547 -19.85 6.05 11.36
CA LEU A 547 -20.11 5.78 12.76
C LEU A 547 -20.35 7.11 13.47
N LEU A 548 -21.53 7.26 14.05
CA LEU A 548 -21.94 8.45 14.78
C LEU A 548 -22.06 8.12 16.28
N GLY A 549 -21.79 9.12 17.11
CA GLY A 549 -22.17 9.04 18.52
C GLY A 549 -23.71 9.11 18.68
N PRO A 550 -24.24 8.80 19.87
CA PRO A 550 -25.66 8.95 20.14
C PRO A 550 -26.07 10.41 19.91
N VAL A 551 -27.13 10.60 19.13
CA VAL A 551 -27.60 11.93 18.72
C VAL A 551 -28.69 12.38 19.67
N ASP A 552 -28.48 13.49 20.36
CA ASP A 552 -29.54 14.18 21.09
C ASP A 552 -30.47 14.87 20.08
N GLU A 553 -31.64 14.29 19.80
CA GLU A 553 -32.64 14.85 18.87
C GLU A 553 -33.05 16.29 19.24
N SER A 554 -32.95 16.66 20.52
CA SER A 554 -33.30 17.97 21.05
C SER A 554 -32.40 19.12 20.60
N LYS A 555 -31.15 18.84 20.17
CA LYS A 555 -30.16 19.90 19.87
C LYS A 555 -30.12 20.32 18.41
N ASN A 556 -30.74 19.56 17.49
CA ASN A 556 -30.73 19.80 16.03
C ASN A 556 -29.36 20.25 15.48
N GLN A 557 -28.28 19.66 16.02
CA GLN A 557 -26.90 19.88 15.60
C GLN A 557 -26.42 18.69 14.78
N LEU A 558 -25.59 18.96 13.78
CA LEU A 558 -24.97 17.88 12.99
C LEU A 558 -24.15 16.96 13.91
N PRO A 559 -24.38 15.65 13.86
CA PRO A 559 -23.67 14.71 14.71
C PRO A 559 -22.18 14.67 14.36
N ASP A 560 -21.36 14.44 15.38
CA ASP A 560 -19.92 14.31 15.19
C ASP A 560 -19.58 12.94 14.58
N ILE A 561 -18.74 13.00 13.55
CA ILE A 561 -18.28 11.84 12.77
C ILE A 561 -17.10 11.21 13.50
N LEU A 562 -17.28 10.02 14.08
CA LEU A 562 -16.23 9.32 14.83
C LEU A 562 -15.36 8.43 13.92
N CYS A 563 -16.01 7.72 12.99
CA CYS A 563 -15.35 6.84 12.03
C CYS A 563 -16.08 6.86 10.69
N VAL A 564 -15.36 6.79 9.58
CA VAL A 564 -15.93 6.68 8.22
C VAL A 564 -15.32 5.47 7.54
N ILE A 565 -16.16 4.66 6.89
CA ILE A 565 -15.75 3.51 6.09
C ILE A 565 -16.23 3.71 4.65
N GLN A 566 -15.30 3.59 3.71
CA GLN A 566 -15.58 3.51 2.28
C GLN A 566 -15.47 2.05 1.82
N VAL A 567 -16.56 1.51 1.28
CA VAL A 567 -16.63 0.17 0.70
C VAL A 567 -16.79 0.30 -0.82
N SER A 568 -16.22 -0.64 -1.57
CA SER A 568 -16.47 -0.84 -3.00
C SER A 568 -16.99 -2.25 -3.19
N LEU A 569 -18.14 -2.42 -3.82
CA LEU A 569 -18.59 -3.74 -4.26
C LEU A 569 -17.69 -4.20 -5.42
N GLU A 570 -17.22 -5.44 -5.37
CA GLU A 570 -16.36 -6.04 -6.40
C GLU A 570 -16.86 -7.44 -6.77
N GLY A 571 -16.64 -7.85 -8.02
CA GLY A 571 -16.94 -9.21 -8.49
C GLY A 571 -18.17 -9.33 -9.39
N GLN A 572 -18.72 -10.55 -9.49
CA GLN A 572 -19.69 -10.96 -10.52
C GLN A 572 -19.14 -10.84 -11.96
N ILE A 573 -17.83 -11.08 -12.11
CA ILE A 573 -17.14 -11.00 -13.41
C ILE A 573 -17.44 -12.25 -14.22
N SER A 574 -17.62 -12.07 -15.53
CA SER A 574 -17.87 -13.18 -16.43
C SER A 574 -16.63 -14.08 -16.55
N ARG A 575 -16.81 -15.42 -16.58
CA ARG A 575 -15.69 -16.36 -16.76
C ARG A 575 -14.93 -16.12 -18.07
N LYS A 576 -15.62 -15.65 -19.12
CA LYS A 576 -15.02 -15.33 -20.42
C LYS A 576 -14.02 -14.18 -20.28
N SER A 577 -14.41 -13.12 -19.57
CA SER A 577 -13.56 -11.97 -19.29
C SER A 577 -12.36 -12.34 -18.42
N ALA A 578 -12.54 -13.22 -17.44
CA ALA A 578 -11.43 -13.74 -16.62
C ALA A 578 -10.38 -14.49 -17.47
N ILE A 579 -10.82 -15.36 -18.37
CA ILE A 579 -9.93 -16.09 -19.31
C ILE A 579 -9.25 -15.12 -20.28
N GLN A 580 -9.98 -14.13 -20.80
CA GLN A 580 -9.44 -13.13 -21.70
C GLN A 580 -8.35 -12.29 -21.01
N SER A 581 -8.57 -11.81 -19.79
CA SER A 581 -7.57 -11.06 -19.04
C SER A 581 -6.30 -11.87 -18.76
N LEU A 582 -6.44 -13.18 -18.44
CA LEU A 582 -5.30 -14.08 -18.28
C LEU A 582 -4.50 -14.28 -19.58
N THR A 583 -5.19 -14.23 -20.73
CA THR A 583 -4.58 -14.41 -22.05
C THR A 583 -3.92 -13.12 -22.54
N ASP A 584 -4.63 -12.00 -22.43
CA ASP A 584 -4.20 -10.68 -22.90
C ASP A 584 -3.18 -10.04 -21.94
N GLY A 585 -3.09 -10.53 -20.69
CA GLY A 585 -2.23 -9.97 -19.64
C GLY A 585 -2.62 -8.55 -19.22
N HIS A 586 -3.78 -8.06 -19.69
CA HIS A 586 -4.30 -6.73 -19.37
C HIS A 586 -5.32 -6.83 -18.23
N GLN A 587 -5.05 -6.11 -17.14
CA GLN A 587 -5.99 -5.96 -16.03
C GLN A 587 -6.82 -4.70 -16.26
N PRO A 588 -8.14 -4.81 -16.49
CA PRO A 588 -8.99 -3.64 -16.58
C PRO A 588 -9.01 -2.88 -15.25
N PHE A 589 -9.38 -1.60 -15.31
CA PHE A 589 -9.49 -0.76 -14.12
C PHE A 589 -10.74 -1.15 -13.32
N GLY A 590 -10.61 -1.26 -11.99
CA GLY A 590 -11.67 -1.77 -11.11
C GLY A 590 -11.35 -3.15 -10.54
N ASP A 591 -12.24 -3.69 -9.70
CA ASP A 591 -12.23 -5.08 -9.21
C ASP A 591 -10.85 -5.66 -8.85
N GLN A 592 -10.05 -4.94 -8.06
CA GLN A 592 -8.64 -5.30 -7.88
C GLN A 592 -8.45 -6.65 -7.20
N ILE A 593 -9.31 -7.02 -6.24
CA ILE A 593 -9.17 -8.28 -5.52
C ILE A 593 -9.42 -9.47 -6.48
N PRO A 594 -10.54 -9.53 -7.23
CA PRO A 594 -10.75 -10.56 -8.26
C PRO A 594 -9.59 -10.69 -9.25
N TRP A 595 -9.10 -9.58 -9.80
CA TRP A 595 -8.01 -9.62 -10.80
C TRP A 595 -6.69 -10.11 -10.20
N LYS A 596 -6.32 -9.64 -9.00
CA LYS A 596 -5.09 -10.09 -8.33
C LYS A 596 -5.18 -11.53 -7.88
N PHE A 597 -6.36 -11.97 -7.43
CA PHE A 597 -6.58 -13.37 -7.07
C PHE A 597 -6.45 -14.28 -8.30
N CYS A 598 -7.04 -13.88 -9.43
CA CYS A 598 -6.93 -14.58 -10.70
C CYS A 598 -5.47 -14.64 -11.19
N GLU A 599 -4.72 -13.54 -11.07
CA GLU A 599 -3.29 -13.50 -11.45
C GLU A 599 -2.42 -14.44 -10.60
N GLN A 600 -2.64 -14.48 -9.28
CA GLN A 600 -1.79 -15.24 -8.35
C GLN A 600 -2.10 -16.74 -8.32
N PHE A 601 -3.39 -17.11 -8.37
CA PHE A 601 -3.83 -18.49 -8.25
C PHE A 601 -4.27 -19.12 -9.58
N ARG A 602 -4.40 -18.32 -10.65
CA ARG A 602 -4.95 -18.74 -11.96
C ARG A 602 -6.33 -19.39 -11.84
N ASP A 603 -7.11 -18.98 -10.84
CA ASP A 603 -8.47 -19.44 -10.66
C ASP A 603 -9.45 -18.58 -11.44
N THR A 604 -10.42 -19.24 -12.06
CA THR A 604 -11.50 -18.62 -12.85
C THR A 604 -12.83 -18.58 -12.10
N VAL A 605 -12.94 -19.30 -10.97
CA VAL A 605 -14.18 -19.37 -10.18
C VAL A 605 -14.30 -18.17 -9.25
N PHE A 606 -13.21 -17.79 -8.57
CA PHE A 606 -13.21 -16.69 -7.63
C PHE A 606 -13.73 -15.34 -8.20
N PRO A 607 -13.38 -14.90 -9.43
CA PRO A 607 -13.91 -13.66 -9.99
C PRO A 607 -15.44 -13.62 -10.19
N SER A 608 -16.08 -14.80 -10.30
CA SER A 608 -17.54 -14.89 -10.38
C SER A 608 -18.23 -14.65 -9.03
N LEU A 609 -17.50 -14.72 -7.91
CA LEU A 609 -18.05 -14.42 -6.59
C LEU A 609 -18.24 -12.91 -6.41
N SER A 610 -19.34 -12.53 -5.78
CA SER A 610 -19.60 -11.16 -5.29
C SER A 610 -18.86 -10.93 -3.97
N GLY A 611 -18.20 -9.80 -3.81
CA GLY A 611 -17.55 -9.39 -2.56
C GLY A 611 -17.52 -7.88 -2.37
N ALA A 612 -17.02 -7.45 -1.22
CA ALA A 612 -16.82 -6.04 -0.91
C ALA A 612 -15.36 -5.78 -0.53
N ARG A 613 -14.79 -4.72 -1.09
CA ARG A 613 -13.50 -4.20 -0.67
C ARG A 613 -13.66 -2.97 0.22
N ILE A 614 -13.16 -3.04 1.45
CA ILE A 614 -12.97 -1.83 2.25
C ILE A 614 -11.80 -1.07 1.65
N VAL A 615 -12.10 0.06 1.01
CA VAL A 615 -11.10 0.93 0.35
C VAL A 615 -10.41 1.79 1.40
N ARG A 616 -11.19 2.38 2.30
CA ARG A 616 -10.70 3.32 3.32
C ARG A 616 -11.45 3.17 4.63
N ILE A 617 -10.70 3.28 5.72
CA ILE A 617 -11.22 3.43 7.07
C ILE A 617 -10.52 4.64 7.71
N ALA A 618 -11.32 5.58 8.19
CA ALA A 618 -10.84 6.82 8.78
C ALA A 618 -11.45 6.97 10.16
N ALA A 619 -10.62 6.92 11.19
CA ALA A 619 -11.03 7.17 12.58
C ALA A 619 -10.51 8.52 13.04
N HIS A 620 -11.25 9.18 13.92
CA HIS A 620 -10.86 10.48 14.46
C HIS A 620 -9.52 10.38 15.20
N PRO A 621 -8.55 11.31 15.00
CA PRO A 621 -7.25 11.25 15.66
C PRO A 621 -7.34 11.15 17.18
N SER A 622 -8.24 11.93 17.81
CA SER A 622 -8.50 11.86 19.26
C SER A 622 -9.19 10.57 19.71
N ALA A 623 -9.77 9.81 18.78
CA ALA A 623 -10.45 8.54 19.03
C ALA A 623 -9.56 7.32 18.70
N MET A 624 -8.30 7.54 18.34
CA MET A 624 -7.35 6.48 18.03
C MET A 624 -7.06 5.64 19.29
N ARG A 625 -6.96 4.31 19.12
CA ARG A 625 -6.76 3.31 20.21
C ARG A 625 -7.96 3.07 21.15
N LEU A 626 -9.08 3.79 21.01
CA LEU A 626 -10.31 3.54 21.80
C LEU A 626 -11.25 2.50 21.19
N GLY A 627 -10.95 1.99 19.99
CA GLY A 627 -11.65 0.83 19.40
C GLY A 627 -12.85 1.16 18.50
N TYR A 628 -13.16 2.43 18.22
CA TYR A 628 -14.27 2.79 17.30
C TYR A 628 -14.13 2.19 15.90
N GLY A 629 -12.90 2.14 15.35
CA GLY A 629 -12.64 1.46 14.09
C GLY A 629 -12.94 -0.03 14.15
N SER A 630 -12.71 -0.67 15.30
CA SER A 630 -13.06 -2.09 15.47
C SER A 630 -14.56 -2.30 15.51
N GLN A 631 -15.29 -1.46 16.25
CA GLN A 631 -16.75 -1.51 16.30
C GLN A 631 -17.37 -1.30 14.92
N ALA A 632 -16.89 -0.31 14.16
CA ALA A 632 -17.43 -0.01 12.84
C ALA A 632 -17.25 -1.17 11.83
N VAL A 633 -16.09 -1.85 11.86
CA VAL A 633 -15.85 -3.04 11.02
C VAL A 633 -16.72 -4.22 11.47
N GLU A 634 -16.88 -4.42 12.78
CA GLU A 634 -17.73 -5.49 13.31
C GLU A 634 -19.21 -5.30 12.93
N LEU A 635 -19.76 -4.09 13.11
CA LEU A 635 -21.12 -3.75 12.69
C LEU A 635 -21.32 -3.92 11.18
N LEU A 636 -20.31 -3.56 10.38
CA LEU A 636 -20.35 -3.73 8.92
C LEU A 636 -20.35 -5.21 8.51
N ILE A 637 -19.55 -6.06 9.18
CA ILE A 637 -19.55 -7.50 8.93
C ILE A 637 -20.93 -8.09 9.29
N ARG A 638 -21.47 -7.75 10.46
CA ARG A 638 -22.80 -8.21 10.88
C ARG A 638 -23.92 -7.74 9.95
N TYR A 639 -23.77 -6.54 9.36
CA TYR A 639 -24.69 -6.01 8.36
C TYR A 639 -24.70 -6.86 7.09
N TYR A 640 -23.53 -7.16 6.53
CA TYR A 640 -23.43 -7.97 5.32
C TYR A 640 -23.70 -9.47 5.54
N GLU A 641 -23.54 -9.98 6.76
CA GLU A 641 -24.01 -11.32 7.18
C GLU A 641 -25.54 -11.37 7.41
N GLY A 642 -26.26 -10.25 7.29
CA GLY A 642 -27.72 -10.20 7.44
C GLY A 642 -28.25 -10.27 8.88
N GLN A 643 -27.40 -10.16 9.90
CA GLN A 643 -27.79 -10.30 11.31
C GLN A 643 -28.52 -9.08 11.88
N ILE A 644 -28.41 -7.90 11.23
CA ILE A 644 -28.94 -6.63 11.75
C ILE A 644 -30.35 -6.31 11.23
N THR A 645 -30.71 -6.81 10.05
CA THR A 645 -32.05 -6.59 9.47
C THR A 645 -33.06 -7.51 10.15
N ARG A 646 -34.10 -6.94 10.77
CA ARG A 646 -35.24 -7.75 11.26
C ARG A 646 -35.86 -8.43 10.04
N ILE A 647 -35.91 -9.76 10.07
CA ILE A 647 -36.67 -10.57 9.11
C ILE A 647 -38.14 -10.19 9.30
N SER A 648 -38.63 -9.23 8.53
CA SER A 648 -40.06 -9.10 8.26
C SER A 648 -40.26 -9.56 6.82
N GLU A 649 -40.82 -10.75 6.69
CA GLU A 649 -41.43 -11.28 5.48
C GLU A 649 -42.42 -10.26 4.92
N ILE A 650 -41.96 -9.44 3.99
CA ILE A 650 -42.83 -8.81 3.00
C ILE A 650 -42.19 -9.15 1.67
N ASN A 651 -42.95 -9.92 0.91
CA ASN A 651 -42.63 -10.42 -0.41
C ASN A 651 -42.06 -9.34 -1.33
N VAL A 652 -41.28 -9.83 -2.28
CA VAL A 652 -40.86 -9.18 -3.51
C VAL A 652 -42.09 -8.57 -4.19
N GLU A 653 -42.39 -7.32 -3.86
CA GLU A 653 -42.84 -6.36 -4.84
C GLU A 653 -41.61 -5.49 -5.09
N ASP A 654 -41.12 -5.53 -6.33
CA ASP A 654 -40.19 -4.54 -6.85
C ASP A 654 -40.55 -3.19 -6.24
N LYS A 655 -39.71 -2.68 -5.34
CA LYS A 655 -39.73 -1.25 -5.07
C LYS A 655 -39.36 -0.64 -6.41
N VAL A 656 -40.41 -0.32 -7.17
CA VAL A 656 -40.47 0.55 -8.32
C VAL A 656 -39.36 1.54 -8.07
N GLN A 657 -38.25 1.40 -8.81
CA GLN A 657 -37.30 2.48 -8.94
C GLN A 657 -38.19 3.65 -9.29
N ALA A 658 -38.36 4.58 -8.35
CA ALA A 658 -39.08 5.82 -8.62
C ALA A 658 -38.56 6.28 -9.98
N PRO A 659 -39.44 6.44 -10.99
CA PRO A 659 -38.98 6.65 -12.34
C PRO A 659 -38.00 7.80 -12.26
N ARG A 660 -36.73 7.53 -12.55
CA ARG A 660 -35.73 8.59 -12.68
C ARG A 660 -36.36 9.51 -13.71
N LEU A 661 -36.95 10.63 -13.26
CA LEU A 661 -37.45 11.66 -14.16
C LEU A 661 -36.30 11.88 -15.12
N ARG A 662 -36.51 11.53 -16.40
CA ARG A 662 -35.50 11.64 -17.43
C ARG A 662 -35.20 13.12 -17.53
N VAL A 663 -34.18 13.57 -16.79
CA VAL A 663 -33.71 14.96 -16.74
C VAL A 663 -33.44 15.46 -18.17
N THR A 664 -33.12 14.54 -19.08
CA THR A 664 -32.99 14.74 -20.52
C THR A 664 -34.25 15.28 -21.21
N GLU A 665 -35.46 14.84 -20.84
CA GLU A 665 -36.73 15.27 -21.47
C GLU A 665 -37.18 16.65 -20.99
N ALA A 666 -36.79 17.07 -19.77
CA ALA A 666 -37.02 18.42 -19.26
C ALA A 666 -35.98 19.43 -19.80
N ALA A 667 -34.73 18.99 -20.00
CA ALA A 667 -33.63 19.81 -20.50
C ALA A 667 -33.77 20.19 -21.99
N GLU A 668 -34.55 19.46 -22.78
CA GLU A 668 -34.78 19.78 -24.21
C GLU A 668 -35.79 20.92 -24.43
N LYS A 669 -36.52 21.34 -23.39
CA LYS A 669 -37.60 22.34 -23.50
C LYS A 669 -37.20 23.76 -23.04
N VAL A 670 -36.00 23.97 -22.49
CA VAL A 670 -35.59 25.26 -21.90
C VAL A 670 -34.34 25.81 -22.62
N SER A 671 -34.34 27.11 -22.92
CA SER A 671 -33.22 27.82 -23.56
C SER A 671 -32.23 28.37 -22.52
N LEU A 672 -30.92 28.40 -22.85
CA LEU A 672 -29.81 28.79 -21.95
C LEU A 672 -29.99 30.13 -21.19
N LEU A 673 -30.76 31.08 -21.73
CA LEU A 673 -30.97 32.41 -21.14
C LEU A 673 -32.01 32.42 -20.00
N GLU A 674 -32.88 31.41 -19.91
CA GLU A 674 -33.99 31.33 -18.94
C GLU A 674 -33.74 30.29 -17.82
N GLU A 675 -32.66 29.52 -17.90
CA GLU A 675 -32.34 28.45 -16.96
C GLU A 675 -31.93 29.00 -15.58
N ASN A 676 -32.71 28.68 -14.55
CA ASN A 676 -32.33 28.86 -13.14
C ASN A 676 -31.95 27.52 -12.53
N ILE A 677 -30.69 27.39 -12.14
CA ILE A 677 -30.15 26.17 -11.54
C ILE A 677 -30.58 26.12 -10.07
N LYS A 678 -31.46 25.18 -9.71
CA LYS A 678 -31.85 24.92 -8.32
C LYS A 678 -31.47 23.50 -7.90
N PRO A 679 -31.14 23.28 -6.62
CA PRO A 679 -30.99 21.93 -6.07
C PRO A 679 -32.26 21.10 -6.29
N ARG A 680 -32.12 19.78 -6.43
CA ARG A 680 -33.26 18.86 -6.59
C ARG A 680 -34.19 18.97 -5.37
N THR A 681 -35.51 19.02 -5.62
CA THR A 681 -36.52 19.22 -4.57
C THR A 681 -36.92 17.93 -3.84
N ASP A 682 -36.81 16.77 -4.51
CA ASP A 682 -37.16 15.46 -3.93
C ASP A 682 -35.89 14.69 -3.53
N LEU A 683 -35.26 15.09 -2.43
CA LEU A 683 -34.03 14.49 -1.93
C LEU A 683 -34.33 13.52 -0.78
N PRO A 684 -33.83 12.26 -0.82
CA PRO A 684 -33.93 11.34 0.31
C PRO A 684 -33.13 11.84 1.53
N HIS A 685 -33.32 11.20 2.69
CA HIS A 685 -32.55 11.54 3.88
C HIS A 685 -31.05 11.30 3.69
N LEU A 686 -30.21 12.19 4.23
CA LEU A 686 -28.74 12.10 4.14
C LEU A 686 -28.19 10.84 4.83
N LEU A 687 -28.73 10.55 6.01
CA LEU A 687 -28.35 9.41 6.83
C LEU A 687 -29.49 8.41 6.85
N VAL A 688 -29.19 7.16 6.50
CA VAL A 688 -30.13 6.04 6.56
C VAL A 688 -29.60 5.04 7.59
N HIS A 689 -30.46 4.63 8.51
CA HIS A 689 -30.07 3.65 9.52
C HIS A 689 -29.89 2.26 8.87
N LEU A 690 -28.87 1.49 9.27
CA LEU A 690 -28.58 0.16 8.67
C LEU A 690 -29.73 -0.84 8.78
N ARG A 691 -30.60 -0.68 9.78
CA ARG A 691 -31.79 -1.53 9.97
C ARG A 691 -32.84 -1.35 8.88
N GLU A 692 -32.86 -0.20 8.21
CA GLU A 692 -33.87 0.14 7.19
C GLU A 692 -33.47 -0.30 5.78
N ARG A 693 -32.17 -0.51 5.54
CA ARG A 693 -31.61 -0.87 4.24
C ARG A 693 -31.26 -2.35 4.18
N GLN A 694 -31.79 -3.07 3.20
CA GLN A 694 -31.36 -4.45 2.94
C GLN A 694 -29.92 -4.50 2.37
N PRO A 695 -29.05 -5.36 2.92
CA PRO A 695 -27.68 -5.54 2.42
C PRO A 695 -27.65 -6.27 1.07
N GLU A 696 -26.63 -6.00 0.26
CA GLU A 696 -26.33 -6.84 -0.91
C GLU A 696 -25.78 -8.21 -0.47
N LYS A 697 -26.09 -9.28 -1.22
CA LYS A 697 -25.51 -10.60 -0.97
C LYS A 697 -24.02 -10.61 -1.37
N LEU A 698 -23.15 -10.83 -0.38
CA LEU A 698 -21.69 -10.82 -0.54
C LEU A 698 -21.07 -12.09 0.02
N HIS A 699 -20.05 -12.65 -0.65
CA HIS A 699 -19.36 -13.87 -0.23
C HIS A 699 -18.08 -13.60 0.56
N TYR A 700 -17.46 -12.44 0.35
CA TYR A 700 -16.23 -12.07 1.03
C TYR A 700 -16.12 -10.57 1.26
N ILE A 701 -15.34 -10.19 2.27
CA ILE A 701 -14.88 -8.83 2.48
C ILE A 701 -13.36 -8.84 2.39
N GLY A 702 -12.79 -7.94 1.61
CA GLY A 702 -11.34 -7.77 1.49
C GLY A 702 -10.88 -6.35 1.77
N VAL A 703 -9.58 -6.20 1.99
CA VAL A 703 -8.93 -4.91 2.25
C VAL A 703 -7.60 -4.88 1.52
N SER A 704 -7.23 -3.73 0.98
CA SER A 704 -5.92 -3.45 0.41
C SER A 704 -5.28 -2.27 1.15
N PHE A 705 -4.08 -2.44 1.69
CA PHE A 705 -3.39 -1.39 2.46
C PHE A 705 -1.86 -1.54 2.43
N GLY A 706 -1.14 -0.47 2.78
CA GLY A 706 0.31 -0.50 2.99
C GLY A 706 0.68 -1.28 4.26
N LEU A 707 1.59 -2.24 4.12
CA LEU A 707 1.90 -3.22 5.16
C LEU A 707 2.62 -2.57 6.35
N THR A 708 1.87 -2.32 7.42
CA THR A 708 2.37 -1.89 8.73
C THR A 708 1.95 -2.85 9.83
N LEU A 709 2.73 -2.92 10.90
CA LEU A 709 2.47 -3.82 12.04
C LEU A 709 1.13 -3.50 12.73
N ASP A 710 0.82 -2.21 12.89
CA ASP A 710 -0.39 -1.76 13.57
C ASP A 710 -1.66 -2.10 12.79
N LEU A 711 -1.66 -1.85 11.47
CA LEU A 711 -2.80 -2.19 10.62
C LEU A 711 -2.97 -3.70 10.49
N LEU A 712 -1.89 -4.46 10.35
CA LEU A 712 -1.98 -5.93 10.27
C LEU A 712 -2.56 -6.53 11.56
N ARG A 713 -2.14 -6.05 12.73
CA ARG A 713 -2.72 -6.45 14.02
C ARG A 713 -4.21 -6.10 14.12
N PHE A 714 -4.59 -4.91 13.67
CA PHE A 714 -5.98 -4.48 13.63
C PHE A 714 -6.86 -5.44 12.82
N TRP A 715 -6.43 -5.79 11.60
CA TRP A 715 -7.21 -6.69 10.75
C TRP A 715 -7.21 -8.14 11.22
N ARG A 716 -6.11 -8.61 11.81
CA ARG A 716 -6.05 -9.95 12.41
C ARG A 716 -7.02 -10.12 13.57
N LYS A 717 -7.23 -9.07 14.39
CA LYS A 717 -8.24 -9.09 15.45
C LYS A 717 -9.64 -9.40 14.90
N HIS A 718 -9.91 -9.02 13.66
CA HIS A 718 -11.18 -9.25 12.95
C HIS A 718 -11.22 -10.53 12.10
N LYS A 719 -10.22 -11.42 12.24
CA LYS A 719 -10.09 -12.69 11.50
C LYS A 719 -9.91 -12.53 9.99
N PHE A 720 -9.29 -11.45 9.54
CA PHE A 720 -8.85 -11.35 8.14
C PHE A 720 -7.50 -12.08 7.95
N ALA A 721 -7.35 -12.73 6.80
CA ALA A 721 -6.15 -13.48 6.45
C ALA A 721 -5.52 -12.94 5.14
N PRO A 722 -4.18 -12.78 5.07
CA PRO A 722 -3.50 -12.30 3.86
C PRO A 722 -3.47 -13.36 2.76
N PHE A 723 -3.63 -12.93 1.50
CA PHE A 723 -3.40 -13.77 0.31
C PHE A 723 -2.33 -13.22 -0.63
N TYR A 724 -2.02 -11.92 -0.55
CA TYR A 724 -1.07 -11.28 -1.46
C TYR A 724 -0.29 -10.17 -0.77
N ILE A 725 1.02 -10.13 -1.03
CA ILE A 725 1.92 -9.04 -0.65
C ILE A 725 2.75 -8.67 -1.88
N GLY A 726 2.73 -7.39 -2.24
CA GLY A 726 3.52 -6.85 -3.35
C GLY A 726 5.03 -6.95 -3.07
N GLN A 727 5.78 -7.49 -4.02
CA GLN A 727 7.24 -7.61 -3.92
C GLN A 727 7.94 -6.25 -3.99
N ILE A 728 7.45 -5.36 -4.84
CA ILE A 728 7.99 -4.02 -5.01
C ILE A 728 7.30 -3.10 -3.98
N PRO A 729 8.05 -2.44 -3.09
CA PRO A 729 7.47 -1.45 -2.19
C PRO A 729 6.98 -0.25 -3.00
N ASN A 730 5.90 0.38 -2.56
CA ASN A 730 5.40 1.57 -3.20
C ASN A 730 6.42 2.71 -3.02
N THR A 731 6.75 3.45 -4.08
CA THR A 731 7.75 4.54 -4.05
C THR A 731 7.34 5.66 -3.10
N VAL A 732 6.04 5.85 -2.92
CA VAL A 732 5.45 6.92 -2.10
C VAL A 732 5.49 6.60 -0.61
N THR A 733 5.06 5.39 -0.20
CA THR A 733 4.99 5.02 1.23
C THR A 733 6.22 4.25 1.70
N GLY A 734 7.01 3.68 0.79
CA GLY A 734 8.09 2.76 1.10
C GLY A 734 7.60 1.40 1.63
N GLU A 735 6.28 1.19 1.66
CA GLU A 735 5.64 0.00 2.22
C GLU A 735 5.19 -0.95 1.09
N HIS A 736 5.15 -2.24 1.40
CA HIS A 736 4.60 -3.25 0.50
C HIS A 736 3.06 -3.23 0.55
N THR A 737 2.39 -3.29 -0.59
CA THR A 737 0.93 -3.42 -0.63
C THR A 737 0.52 -4.82 -0.17
N CYS A 738 -0.35 -4.92 0.84
CA CYS A 738 -0.89 -6.17 1.35
C CYS A 738 -2.40 -6.23 1.07
N MET A 739 -2.85 -7.36 0.52
CA MET A 739 -4.27 -7.66 0.35
C MET A 739 -4.67 -8.82 1.26
N ILE A 740 -5.72 -8.57 2.04
CA ILE A 740 -6.27 -9.50 3.01
C ILE A 740 -7.74 -9.75 2.70
N LEU A 741 -8.22 -10.94 3.04
CA LEU A 741 -9.58 -11.38 2.76
C LEU A 741 -10.17 -12.06 4.00
N LYS A 742 -11.48 -11.87 4.18
CA LYS A 742 -12.31 -12.59 5.12
C LYS A 742 -13.51 -13.15 4.35
N PRO A 743 -13.74 -14.47 4.35
CA PRO A 743 -14.97 -15.04 3.83
C PRO A 743 -16.15 -14.69 4.76
N LEU A 744 -17.32 -14.43 4.17
CA LEU A 744 -18.57 -14.27 4.91
C LEU A 744 -19.32 -15.61 4.92
N ASN A 745 -20.09 -15.84 5.97
CA ASN A 745 -20.95 -17.01 6.07
C ASN A 745 -22.21 -16.78 5.23
N ASN A 746 -22.31 -17.46 4.09
CA ASN A 746 -23.51 -17.50 3.26
C ASN A 746 -23.99 -18.95 3.11
N ASP A 747 -25.31 -19.11 3.00
CA ASP A 747 -25.96 -20.43 2.78
C ASP A 747 -25.58 -21.07 1.43
N GLU A 748 -25.03 -20.29 0.49
CA GLU A 748 -24.68 -20.74 -0.87
C GLU A 748 -23.32 -21.48 -0.95
N ILE A 749 -22.48 -21.41 0.08
CA ILE A 749 -21.17 -22.07 0.11
C ILE A 749 -21.14 -23.10 1.25
N GLU A 750 -21.13 -24.39 0.90
CA GLU A 750 -20.89 -25.48 1.85
C GLU A 750 -19.47 -25.33 2.42
N ALA A 751 -19.34 -24.77 3.62
CA ALA A 751 -18.10 -24.77 4.37
C ALA A 751 -18.13 -25.91 5.39
N ASP A 752 -17.12 -26.78 5.37
CA ASP A 752 -16.86 -27.72 6.46
C ASP A 752 -16.78 -26.91 7.77
N GLY A 753 -17.74 -27.11 8.68
CA GLY A 753 -17.92 -26.33 9.91
C GLY A 753 -16.73 -26.37 10.90
N SER A 754 -15.65 -27.06 10.56
CA SER A 754 -14.41 -27.15 11.34
C SER A 754 -13.40 -26.03 11.03
N ASN A 755 -13.46 -25.39 9.85
CA ASN A 755 -12.46 -24.41 9.42
C ASN A 755 -12.99 -22.97 9.46
N GLN A 756 -12.48 -22.15 10.39
CA GLN A 756 -12.84 -20.73 10.55
C GLN A 756 -12.60 -19.84 9.32
N LEU A 757 -11.85 -20.33 8.32
CA LEU A 757 -11.52 -19.64 7.06
C LEU A 757 -12.29 -20.21 5.85
N GLY A 758 -13.25 -21.12 6.04
CA GLY A 758 -14.10 -21.67 4.98
C GLY A 758 -13.34 -22.06 3.70
N PHE A 759 -13.84 -21.61 2.54
CA PHE A 759 -13.24 -21.84 1.22
C PHE A 759 -11.85 -21.21 1.03
N PHE A 760 -11.44 -20.26 1.89
CA PHE A 760 -10.17 -19.54 1.76
C PHE A 760 -8.97 -20.28 2.36
N SER A 761 -9.21 -21.31 3.18
CA SER A 761 -8.17 -22.13 3.83
C SER A 761 -7.06 -22.66 2.89
N PRO A 762 -7.35 -23.32 1.75
CA PRO A 762 -6.31 -23.83 0.85
C PRO A 762 -5.45 -22.71 0.24
N PHE A 763 -6.07 -21.59 -0.12
CA PHE A 763 -5.36 -20.44 -0.68
C PHE A 763 -4.43 -19.78 0.34
N TYR A 764 -4.85 -19.73 1.60
CA TYR A 764 -4.00 -19.24 2.70
C TYR A 764 -2.78 -20.13 2.93
N GLN A 765 -2.94 -21.46 2.84
CA GLN A 765 -1.81 -22.39 2.99
C GLN A 765 -0.80 -22.23 1.85
N ASP A 766 -1.24 -22.09 0.60
CA ASP A 766 -0.37 -21.83 -0.54
C ASP A 766 0.36 -20.48 -0.39
N PHE A 767 -0.36 -19.43 0.02
CA PHE A 767 0.25 -18.13 0.34
C PHE A 767 1.36 -18.24 1.40
N ARG A 768 1.12 -18.96 2.52
CA ARG A 768 2.13 -19.16 3.57
C ARG A 768 3.39 -19.83 3.04
N GLN A 769 3.25 -20.83 2.15
CA GLN A 769 4.39 -21.51 1.55
C GLN A 769 5.18 -20.61 0.60
N ARG A 770 4.49 -19.83 -0.23
CA ARG A 770 5.13 -18.85 -1.13
C ARG A 770 5.84 -17.75 -0.34
N PHE A 771 5.18 -17.22 0.68
CA PHE A 771 5.72 -16.17 1.53
C PHE A 771 6.98 -16.62 2.27
N ALA A 772 6.98 -17.83 2.85
CA ALA A 772 8.15 -18.39 3.52
C ALA A 772 9.39 -18.45 2.59
N LYS A 773 9.19 -18.82 1.32
CA LYS A 773 10.27 -18.84 0.31
C LYS A 773 10.72 -17.43 -0.11
N LEU A 774 9.79 -16.47 -0.18
CA LEU A 774 10.07 -15.09 -0.59
C LEU A 774 10.77 -14.26 0.50
N LEU A 775 10.71 -14.68 1.77
CA LEU A 775 11.39 -14.00 2.88
C LEU A 775 12.90 -13.92 2.72
N ALA A 776 13.51 -14.92 2.09
CA ALA A 776 14.97 -14.99 1.90
C ALA A 776 15.49 -13.99 0.86
N SER A 777 14.64 -13.60 -0.12
CA SER A 777 15.03 -12.72 -1.22
C SER A 777 14.50 -11.31 -1.02
N THR A 778 13.22 -11.10 -1.33
CA THR A 778 12.62 -9.78 -1.50
C THR A 778 12.37 -9.10 -0.15
N PHE A 779 11.99 -9.88 0.86
CA PHE A 779 11.62 -9.36 2.18
C PHE A 779 12.72 -9.50 3.23
N ARG A 780 13.98 -9.56 2.79
CA ARG A 780 15.14 -9.66 3.68
C ARG A 780 15.24 -8.51 4.67
N GLY A 781 14.89 -7.29 4.25
CA GLY A 781 14.92 -6.08 5.07
C GLY A 781 13.69 -5.87 5.96
N MET A 782 12.66 -6.72 5.86
CA MET A 782 11.41 -6.57 6.60
C MET A 782 11.62 -6.78 8.11
N GLU A 783 10.93 -6.01 8.95
CA GLU A 783 10.99 -6.18 10.41
C GLU A 783 10.51 -7.59 10.79
N TYR A 784 11.31 -8.30 11.59
CA TYR A 784 11.02 -9.69 12.00
C TYR A 784 9.68 -9.86 12.72
N LYS A 785 9.25 -8.86 13.52
CA LYS A 785 7.95 -8.87 14.20
C LYS A 785 6.80 -8.90 13.21
N LEU A 786 6.95 -8.15 12.12
CA LEU A 786 5.96 -8.05 11.06
C LEU A 786 5.89 -9.37 10.28
N ALA A 787 7.04 -9.91 9.87
CA ALA A 787 7.12 -11.21 9.20
C ALA A 787 6.49 -12.34 10.04
N LEU A 788 6.78 -12.38 11.35
CA LEU A 788 6.20 -13.36 12.26
C LEU A 788 4.68 -13.19 12.41
N SER A 789 4.22 -11.95 12.46
CA SER A 789 2.79 -11.61 12.44
C SER A 789 2.12 -11.76 11.07
N ILE A 790 2.80 -12.21 10.02
CA ILE A 790 2.17 -12.60 8.75
C ILE A 790 2.00 -14.12 8.69
N ILE A 791 3.02 -14.86 9.15
CA ILE A 791 3.00 -16.33 9.10
C ILE A 791 2.02 -16.92 10.11
N ASP A 792 1.85 -16.29 11.28
CA ASP A 792 1.11 -16.84 12.43
C ASP A 792 1.47 -18.30 12.77
N PRO A 793 2.73 -18.60 13.10
CA PRO A 793 3.04 -19.95 13.52
C PRO A 793 2.22 -20.29 14.76
N LYS A 794 1.65 -21.49 14.81
CA LYS A 794 1.12 -22.04 16.07
C LYS A 794 2.29 -22.25 17.03
N ILE A 795 2.40 -21.37 18.02
CA ILE A 795 3.49 -21.39 19.01
C ILE A 795 3.25 -22.47 20.08
N ASN A 796 1.97 -22.69 20.42
CA ASN A 796 1.53 -23.68 21.41
C ASN A 796 0.88 -24.88 20.73
N PHE A 797 1.64 -25.96 20.57
CA PHE A 797 1.09 -27.29 20.32
C PHE A 797 0.72 -27.88 21.69
N LYS A 798 -0.58 -28.02 21.99
CA LYS A 798 -1.00 -28.88 23.12
C LYS A 798 -0.74 -30.34 22.71
N CYS A 799 -0.28 -31.18 23.64
CA CYS A 799 0.05 -32.61 23.42
C CYS A 799 -1.13 -33.51 22.99
N GLN A 800 -2.27 -32.96 22.58
CA GLN A 800 -3.42 -33.71 22.07
C GLN A 800 -3.77 -33.15 20.70
N ASP A 801 -3.09 -33.71 19.69
CA ASP A 801 -3.64 -34.14 18.40
C ASP A 801 -2.49 -34.52 17.46
N PRO A 802 -1.73 -35.61 17.71
CA PRO A 802 -1.31 -36.44 16.63
C PRO A 802 -2.47 -37.41 16.34
N THR A 803 -3.34 -37.08 15.39
CA THR A 803 -3.95 -38.19 14.65
C THR A 803 -2.79 -38.97 14.05
N GLU A 804 -2.68 -40.27 14.37
CA GLU A 804 -1.53 -41.13 14.05
C GLU A 804 -1.15 -41.11 12.55
N THR A 805 -2.05 -40.65 11.69
CA THR A 805 -1.86 -40.41 10.25
C THR A 805 -1.03 -39.18 9.87
N SER A 806 -0.84 -38.20 10.77
CA SER A 806 -0.07 -36.97 10.50
C SER A 806 1.44 -37.14 10.76
N SER A 807 1.82 -37.97 11.74
CA SER A 807 3.22 -38.30 12.05
C SER A 807 3.89 -39.08 10.92
N ASP A 808 3.18 -40.02 10.29
CA ASP A 808 3.74 -40.86 9.22
C ASP A 808 4.03 -40.09 7.93
N LYS A 809 3.14 -39.15 7.57
CA LYS A 809 3.37 -38.22 6.45
C LYS A 809 4.48 -37.21 6.73
N CYS A 810 4.64 -36.78 7.99
CA CYS A 810 5.73 -35.90 8.40
C CYS A 810 7.08 -36.63 8.25
N LEU A 811 7.17 -37.88 8.72
CA LEU A 811 8.38 -38.70 8.65
C LEU A 811 8.85 -38.96 7.21
N GLN A 812 7.95 -39.30 6.29
CA GLN A 812 8.27 -39.43 4.87
C GLN A 812 8.77 -38.12 4.25
N SER A 813 8.17 -37.00 4.64
CA SER A 813 8.60 -35.68 4.16
C SER A 813 9.98 -35.33 4.66
N VAL A 814 10.26 -35.56 5.95
CA VAL A 814 11.52 -35.22 6.62
C VAL A 814 12.69 -36.07 6.09
N ARG A 815 12.49 -37.36 5.82
CA ARG A 815 13.50 -38.24 5.19
C ARG A 815 13.91 -37.80 3.78
N GLY A 816 13.05 -37.09 3.06
CA GLY A 816 13.40 -36.51 1.75
C GLY A 816 14.36 -35.32 1.83
N TYR A 817 14.48 -34.68 2.99
CA TYR A 817 15.25 -33.44 3.17
C TYR A 817 16.47 -33.55 4.09
N LEU A 818 16.58 -34.60 4.94
CA LEU A 818 17.66 -34.75 5.91
C LEU A 818 18.44 -36.06 5.71
N SER A 819 19.76 -35.96 5.54
CA SER A 819 20.67 -37.11 5.51
C SER A 819 21.04 -37.56 6.93
N PRO A 820 21.34 -38.86 7.16
CA PRO A 820 21.90 -39.31 8.44
C PRO A 820 23.21 -38.59 8.82
N HIS A 821 23.97 -38.08 7.85
CA HIS A 821 25.14 -37.24 8.12
C HIS A 821 24.76 -35.86 8.70
N ASP A 822 23.63 -35.30 8.28
CA ASP A 822 23.13 -34.03 8.79
C ASP A 822 22.66 -34.16 10.23
N MET A 823 22.11 -35.32 10.60
CA MET A 823 21.74 -35.61 11.99
C MET A 823 22.97 -35.61 12.92
N LYS A 824 24.08 -36.23 12.49
CA LYS A 824 25.35 -36.23 13.25
C LYS A 824 25.96 -34.83 13.40
N ARG A 825 25.84 -34.00 12.35
CA ARG A 825 26.27 -32.59 12.41
C ARG A 825 25.44 -31.80 13.41
N LEU A 826 24.13 -32.05 13.43
CA LEU A 826 23.20 -31.40 14.34
C LEU A 826 23.43 -31.82 15.81
N GLU A 827 23.71 -33.10 16.04
CA GLU A 827 24.15 -33.65 17.32
C GLU A 827 25.45 -32.97 17.80
N ALA A 828 26.49 -32.94 16.96
CA ALA A 828 27.77 -32.31 17.31
C ALA A 828 27.64 -30.83 17.71
N TYR A 829 26.72 -30.08 17.09
CA TYR A 829 26.44 -28.70 17.47
C TYR A 829 25.63 -28.58 18.76
N VAL A 830 24.67 -29.46 18.99
CA VAL A 830 23.89 -29.52 20.22
C VAL A 830 24.79 -29.80 21.43
N ASP A 831 25.83 -30.60 21.23
CA ASP A 831 26.85 -30.92 22.22
C ASP A 831 27.94 -29.84 22.33
N ASN A 832 27.79 -28.72 21.62
CA ASN A 832 28.74 -27.60 21.54
C ASN A 832 30.14 -27.99 21.01
N LEU A 833 30.25 -29.07 20.23
CA LEU A 833 31.50 -29.54 19.62
C LEU A 833 31.77 -28.87 18.25
N ALA A 834 30.76 -28.23 17.67
CA ALA A 834 30.81 -27.63 16.33
C ALA A 834 30.39 -26.15 16.36
N ASP A 835 30.98 -25.35 15.47
CA ASP A 835 30.62 -23.95 15.27
C ASP A 835 29.30 -23.78 14.50
N PHE A 836 28.66 -22.62 14.71
CA PHE A 836 27.41 -22.21 14.04
C PHE A 836 27.44 -22.35 12.51
N HIS A 837 28.58 -22.09 11.87
CA HIS A 837 28.72 -22.13 10.42
C HIS A 837 28.48 -23.54 9.82
N LEU A 838 28.73 -24.60 10.60
CA LEU A 838 28.55 -25.99 10.15
C LEU A 838 27.09 -26.41 10.02
N ILE A 839 26.12 -25.62 10.50
CA ILE A 839 24.69 -25.95 10.45
C ILE A 839 23.90 -24.98 9.59
N LEU A 840 24.52 -23.89 9.14
CA LEU A 840 23.84 -22.80 8.43
C LEU A 840 23.08 -23.29 7.17
N ASP A 841 23.58 -24.32 6.51
CA ASP A 841 22.92 -25.00 5.37
C ASP A 841 21.62 -25.74 5.75
N LEU A 842 21.54 -26.28 6.97
CA LEU A 842 20.38 -27.02 7.47
C LEU A 842 19.29 -26.11 8.06
N VAL A 843 19.66 -24.94 8.57
CA VAL A 843 18.71 -24.02 9.25
C VAL A 843 17.53 -23.62 8.36
N PRO A 844 17.70 -23.24 7.08
CA PRO A 844 16.58 -22.86 6.23
C PRO A 844 15.58 -24.01 6.08
N THR A 845 16.05 -25.23 5.85
CA THR A 845 15.19 -26.41 5.70
C THR A 845 14.39 -26.68 6.96
N LEU A 846 15.03 -26.66 8.13
CA LEU A 846 14.37 -26.85 9.42
C LEU A 846 13.37 -25.72 9.73
N ALA A 847 13.72 -24.48 9.41
CA ALA A 847 12.83 -23.34 9.56
C ALA A 847 11.58 -23.48 8.67
N HIS A 848 11.73 -23.86 7.39
CA HIS A 848 10.60 -24.09 6.49
C HIS A 848 9.67 -25.18 7.01
N LEU A 849 10.21 -26.30 7.50
CA LEU A 849 9.41 -27.39 8.07
C LEU A 849 8.65 -26.96 9.34
N TYR A 850 9.28 -26.14 10.18
CA TYR A 850 8.65 -25.57 11.37
C TYR A 850 7.49 -24.63 11.02
N PHE A 851 7.71 -23.66 10.14
CA PHE A 851 6.68 -22.67 9.77
C PHE A 851 5.56 -23.26 8.90
N GLN A 852 5.77 -24.42 8.28
CA GLN A 852 4.72 -25.24 7.64
C GLN A 852 3.89 -26.08 8.63
N GLU A 853 4.11 -25.95 9.94
CA GLU A 853 3.44 -26.73 10.99
C GLU A 853 3.69 -28.25 10.90
N LYS A 854 4.71 -28.68 10.15
CA LYS A 854 5.11 -30.10 10.06
C LYS A 854 5.92 -30.55 11.27
N LEU A 855 6.63 -29.62 11.92
CA LEU A 855 7.36 -29.88 13.17
C LEU A 855 6.59 -29.29 14.37
N PRO A 856 5.77 -30.09 15.09
CA PRO A 856 5.02 -29.64 16.25
C PRO A 856 5.93 -29.49 17.48
N VAL A 857 6.78 -28.45 17.47
CA VAL A 857 7.69 -28.11 18.57
C VAL A 857 7.26 -26.79 19.21
N THR A 858 7.13 -26.76 20.52
CA THR A 858 6.80 -25.53 21.25
C THR A 858 8.05 -24.64 21.37
N LEU A 859 8.02 -23.47 20.73
CA LEU A 859 9.07 -22.46 20.81
C LEU A 859 8.54 -21.23 21.57
N SER A 860 9.43 -20.45 22.20
CA SER A 860 9.02 -19.11 22.67
C SER A 860 8.98 -18.12 21.50
N TYR A 861 8.28 -16.99 21.65
CA TYR A 861 8.24 -15.95 20.60
C TYR A 861 9.64 -15.41 20.25
N ALA A 862 10.52 -15.26 21.25
CA ALA A 862 11.92 -14.88 21.04
C ALA A 862 12.71 -15.96 20.28
N GLN A 863 12.46 -17.24 20.56
CA GLN A 863 13.08 -18.36 19.84
C GLN A 863 12.61 -18.44 18.38
N ALA A 864 11.30 -18.27 18.14
CA ALA A 864 10.73 -18.28 16.80
C ALA A 864 11.18 -17.09 15.95
N SER A 865 11.33 -15.91 16.55
CA SER A 865 11.86 -14.72 15.86
C SER A 865 13.32 -14.89 15.46
N VAL A 866 14.18 -15.40 16.36
CA VAL A 866 15.57 -15.70 16.02
C VAL A 866 15.66 -16.76 14.91
N LEU A 867 14.85 -17.81 14.98
CA LEU A 867 14.78 -18.83 13.92
C LEU A 867 14.34 -18.24 12.57
N LEU A 868 13.39 -17.31 12.58
CA LEU A 868 12.92 -16.61 11.37
C LEU A 868 14.03 -15.75 10.76
N CYS A 869 14.72 -14.94 11.57
CA CYS A 869 15.79 -14.06 11.08
C CYS A 869 16.95 -14.86 10.47
N ILE A 870 17.38 -15.93 11.13
CA ILE A 870 18.52 -16.75 10.69
C ILE A 870 18.11 -17.68 9.54
N GLY A 871 16.99 -18.39 9.67
CA GLY A 871 16.62 -19.48 8.75
C GLY A 871 15.77 -19.05 7.55
N LEU A 872 14.87 -18.08 7.71
CA LEU A 872 14.01 -17.63 6.60
C LEU A 872 14.50 -16.33 5.94
N GLN A 873 14.98 -15.36 6.71
CA GLN A 873 15.47 -14.08 6.16
C GLN A 873 16.97 -14.11 5.82
N ASN A 874 17.71 -15.14 6.22
CA ASN A 874 19.16 -15.27 6.00
C ASN A 874 19.94 -13.99 6.37
N GLN A 875 19.62 -13.42 7.53
CA GLN A 875 20.27 -12.21 8.04
C GLN A 875 21.54 -12.54 8.84
N ASN A 876 22.52 -11.64 8.77
CA ASN A 876 23.72 -11.73 9.59
C ASN A 876 23.42 -11.39 11.05
N ILE A 877 24.20 -11.97 11.97
CA ILE A 877 23.98 -11.78 13.41
C ILE A 877 24.11 -10.31 13.83
N SER A 878 25.04 -9.54 13.23
CA SER A 878 25.17 -8.09 13.47
C SER A 878 23.94 -7.29 13.07
N TYR A 879 23.22 -7.75 12.04
CA TYR A 879 21.98 -7.11 11.62
C TYR A 879 20.83 -7.45 12.59
N ILE A 880 20.80 -8.68 13.11
CA ILE A 880 19.83 -9.11 14.13
C ILE A 880 20.05 -8.33 15.43
N GLU A 881 21.30 -8.09 15.82
CA GLU A 881 21.68 -7.27 16.99
C GLU A 881 21.11 -5.85 16.87
N GLY A 882 21.29 -5.20 15.72
CA GLY A 882 20.72 -3.87 15.45
C GLY A 882 19.18 -3.83 15.43
N GLN A 883 18.50 -4.90 15.01
CA GLN A 883 17.03 -4.94 14.97
C GLN A 883 16.38 -5.31 16.31
N THR A 884 17.00 -6.23 17.06
CA THR A 884 16.43 -6.79 18.29
C THR A 884 16.89 -6.06 19.55
N ASN A 885 17.93 -5.22 19.45
CA ASN A 885 18.65 -4.64 20.60
C ASN A 885 19.10 -5.71 21.61
N LEU A 886 19.33 -6.95 21.16
CA LEU A 886 19.83 -8.05 21.98
C LEU A 886 21.32 -8.24 21.72
N GLU A 887 22.07 -8.55 22.78
CA GLU A 887 23.49 -8.87 22.66
C GLU A 887 23.70 -10.15 21.84
N ARG A 888 24.80 -10.17 21.07
CA ARG A 888 25.19 -11.30 20.22
C ARG A 888 25.19 -12.65 20.93
N GLN A 889 25.65 -12.70 22.18
CA GLN A 889 25.72 -13.94 22.96
C GLN A 889 24.32 -14.50 23.28
N THR A 890 23.37 -13.62 23.58
CA THR A 890 21.99 -13.99 23.89
C THR A 890 21.32 -14.62 22.67
N ILE A 891 21.55 -14.05 21.48
CA ILE A 891 21.03 -14.56 20.20
C ILE A 891 21.53 -15.99 19.94
N LEU A 892 22.85 -16.23 20.06
CA LEU A 892 23.44 -17.56 19.88
C LEU A 892 22.90 -18.57 20.91
N SER A 893 22.75 -18.15 22.17
CA SER A 893 22.20 -19.01 23.22
C SER A 893 20.75 -19.44 22.93
N LEU A 894 19.93 -18.52 22.40
CA LEU A 894 18.55 -18.81 22.02
C LEU A 894 18.51 -19.76 20.82
N PHE A 895 19.38 -19.55 19.84
CA PHE A 895 19.49 -20.40 18.67
C PHE A 895 19.92 -21.84 19.03
N ILE A 896 20.92 -22.01 19.92
CA ILE A 896 21.31 -23.34 20.44
C ILE A 896 20.11 -24.02 21.12
N LYS A 897 19.34 -23.30 21.94
CA LYS A 897 18.13 -23.85 22.59
C LYS A 897 17.09 -24.32 21.57
N VAL A 898 16.92 -23.63 20.44
CA VAL A 898 16.03 -24.04 19.35
C VAL A 898 16.52 -25.33 18.70
N MET A 899 17.82 -25.40 18.34
CA MET A 899 18.40 -26.58 17.72
C MET A 899 18.35 -27.80 18.63
N LYS A 900 18.55 -27.63 19.95
CA LYS A 900 18.35 -28.68 20.95
C LYS A 900 16.94 -29.26 20.95
N LYS A 901 15.92 -28.41 20.79
CA LYS A 901 14.52 -28.86 20.73
C LYS A 901 14.23 -29.61 19.42
N PHE A 902 14.75 -29.13 18.29
CA PHE A 902 14.61 -29.83 17.01
C PHE A 902 15.31 -31.19 17.02
N TYR A 903 16.53 -31.26 17.54
CA TYR A 903 17.26 -32.52 17.70
C TYR A 903 16.46 -33.53 18.51
N LYS A 904 16.01 -33.15 19.73
CA LYS A 904 15.24 -34.05 20.62
C LYS A 904 13.96 -34.57 19.96
N TYR A 905 13.29 -33.74 19.17
CA TYR A 905 12.08 -34.17 18.45
C TYR A 905 12.41 -35.15 17.32
N LEU A 906 13.42 -34.86 16.51
CA LEU A 906 13.84 -35.71 15.40
C LEU A 906 14.44 -37.04 15.87
N ASP A 907 15.23 -37.02 16.93
CA ASP A 907 15.80 -38.21 17.58
C ASP A 907 14.71 -39.06 18.25
N GLY A 908 13.73 -38.43 18.91
CA GLY A 908 12.56 -39.13 19.44
C GLY A 908 11.71 -39.81 18.36
N LEU A 909 11.60 -39.19 17.17
CA LEU A 909 10.96 -39.79 16.00
C LEU A 909 11.76 -40.95 15.41
N ALA A 910 13.07 -40.79 15.24
CA ALA A 910 13.96 -41.85 14.76
C ALA A 910 13.96 -43.05 15.73
N SER A 911 13.97 -42.81 17.04
CA SER A 911 13.90 -43.84 18.07
C SER A 911 12.57 -44.60 18.05
N LYS A 912 11.43 -43.91 17.85
CA LYS A 912 10.12 -44.56 17.67
C LYS A 912 10.09 -45.44 16.43
N GLU A 913 10.73 -45.01 15.34
CA GLU A 913 10.85 -45.79 14.11
C GLU A 913 11.70 -47.06 14.33
N ILE A 914 12.84 -46.93 15.02
CA ILE A 914 13.67 -48.08 15.42
C ILE A 914 12.87 -49.04 16.31
N GLN A 915 12.09 -48.53 17.27
CA GLN A 915 11.22 -49.36 18.12
C GLN A 915 10.08 -50.04 17.36
N SER A 916 9.58 -49.42 16.27
CA SER A 916 8.54 -50.02 15.41
C SER A 916 9.10 -51.07 14.44
N THR A 917 10.39 -50.97 14.10
CA THR A 917 11.08 -51.88 13.17
C THR A 917 11.83 -53.01 13.88
N LEU A 918 12.11 -52.87 15.18
CA LEU A 918 12.60 -53.96 16.02
C LEU A 918 11.51 -55.03 16.20
N PRO A 919 11.79 -56.32 15.90
CA PRO A 919 10.86 -57.40 16.19
C PRO A 919 10.68 -57.50 17.70
N ARG A 920 9.51 -57.11 18.21
CA ARG A 920 9.14 -57.36 19.61
C ARG A 920 9.10 -58.87 19.83
N LEU A 921 9.97 -59.39 20.70
CA LEU A 921 9.76 -60.72 21.26
C LEU A 921 8.42 -60.68 22.00
N ARG A 922 7.52 -61.63 21.74
CA ARG A 922 6.26 -61.75 22.48
C ARG A 922 6.61 -61.94 23.96
N GLU A 923 6.41 -60.91 24.77
CA GLU A 923 6.28 -61.10 26.21
C GLU A 923 5.05 -61.98 26.42
N ILE A 924 5.27 -63.21 26.90
CA ILE A 924 4.20 -64.10 27.33
C ILE A 924 3.68 -63.49 28.65
N VAL A 925 2.63 -62.69 28.54
CA VAL A 925 1.84 -62.23 29.68
C VAL A 925 1.11 -63.45 30.23
N MET A 926 1.51 -63.94 31.41
CA MET A 926 0.79 -64.99 32.14
C MET A 926 -0.46 -64.36 32.78
N GLU A 927 -1.61 -64.53 32.15
CA GLU A 927 -2.92 -64.21 32.76
C GLU A 927 -3.34 -65.37 33.69
N PRO A 928 -3.89 -65.11 34.89
CA PRO A 928 -4.35 -66.16 35.79
C PRO A 928 -5.59 -66.85 35.22
N HIS A 929 -5.51 -68.18 35.04
CA HIS A 929 -6.61 -69.02 34.57
C HIS A 929 -7.84 -68.92 35.51
N SER A 930 -9.03 -68.75 34.92
CA SER A 930 -10.29 -68.51 35.62
C SER A 930 -11.00 -69.76 36.15
N VAL A 931 -10.32 -70.91 36.22
CA VAL A 931 -10.87 -72.20 36.63
C VAL A 931 -10.02 -72.76 37.78
N ALA A 932 -10.66 -73.24 38.83
CA ALA A 932 -9.96 -73.80 39.98
C ALA A 932 -9.21 -75.08 39.58
N LEU A 933 -7.98 -75.22 40.06
CA LEU A 933 -7.05 -76.30 39.71
C LEU A 933 -7.64 -77.71 39.89
N GLU A 934 -8.59 -77.87 40.82
CA GLU A 934 -9.30 -79.13 41.07
C GLU A 934 -10.26 -79.55 39.96
N GLU A 935 -10.93 -78.59 39.30
CA GLU A 935 -11.82 -78.89 38.16
C GLU A 935 -11.00 -79.28 36.92
N ASP A 936 -9.84 -78.65 36.74
CA ASP A 936 -8.92 -78.95 35.64
C ASP A 936 -8.28 -80.33 35.83
N LEU A 937 -7.85 -80.67 37.05
CA LEU A 937 -7.36 -82.01 37.40
C LEU A 937 -8.41 -83.11 37.23
N ASN A 938 -9.67 -82.84 37.58
CA ASN A 938 -10.76 -83.81 37.39
C ASN A 938 -11.13 -84.01 35.91
N SER A 939 -11.01 -82.96 35.08
CA SER A 939 -11.20 -83.07 33.63
C SER A 939 -10.05 -83.83 32.96
N ALA A 940 -8.82 -83.58 33.39
CA ALA A 940 -7.63 -84.29 32.93
C ALA A 940 -7.64 -85.77 33.37
N ALA A 941 -8.08 -86.07 34.60
CA ALA A 941 -8.22 -87.44 35.09
C ALA A 941 -9.20 -88.25 34.24
N LYS A 942 -10.36 -87.67 33.88
CA LYS A 942 -11.32 -88.32 32.97
C LYS A 942 -10.74 -88.57 31.58
N GLN A 943 -10.01 -87.61 31.02
CA GLN A 943 -9.35 -87.80 29.73
C GLN A 943 -8.28 -88.89 29.77
N VAL A 944 -7.50 -88.99 30.85
CA VAL A 944 -6.50 -90.06 31.01
C VAL A 944 -7.15 -91.43 31.21
N GLU A 945 -8.26 -91.52 31.94
CA GLU A 945 -9.02 -92.77 32.06
C GLU A 945 -9.57 -93.24 30.71
N ASP A 946 -10.07 -92.33 29.88
CA ASP A 946 -10.55 -92.62 28.53
C ASP A 946 -9.38 -92.99 27.58
N ASP A 947 -8.21 -92.37 27.74
CA ASP A 947 -6.99 -92.68 26.98
C ASP A 947 -6.32 -94.00 27.40
N MET A 948 -6.45 -94.40 28.68
CA MET A 948 -5.98 -95.71 29.15
C MET A 948 -6.91 -96.83 28.67
N LYS A 949 -8.22 -96.59 28.60
CA LYS A 949 -9.17 -97.52 28.00
C LYS A 949 -8.93 -97.71 26.50
N SER A 950 -8.57 -96.64 25.77
CA SER A 950 -8.27 -96.72 24.33
C SER A 950 -6.90 -97.36 24.02
N LYS A 951 -5.91 -97.24 24.90
CA LYS A 951 -4.57 -97.86 24.73
C LYS A 951 -4.49 -99.32 25.19
N ALA A 952 -5.43 -99.80 26.02
CA ALA A 952 -5.48 -101.20 26.45
C ALA A 952 -6.01 -102.17 25.37
N GLU A 953 -6.63 -101.67 24.29
CA GLU A 953 -7.34 -102.48 23.30
C GLU A 953 -6.58 -102.76 21.97
N ALA A 954 -5.27 -102.48 21.87
CA ALA A 954 -4.46 -102.80 20.67
C ALA A 954 -3.05 -103.35 20.98
N PRO A 955 -2.69 -104.61 20.60
CA PRO A 955 -1.36 -105.19 20.86
C PRO A 955 -0.32 -105.05 19.71
N PHE A 956 0.94 -104.81 20.08
CA PHE A 956 2.17 -104.61 19.28
C PHE A 956 2.81 -105.91 18.71
N THR A 957 3.54 -105.84 17.58
CA THR A 957 4.38 -106.94 17.01
C THR A 957 5.70 -106.47 16.34
N PRO A 958 6.72 -107.35 16.15
CA PRO A 958 8.15 -107.11 16.41
C PRO A 958 9.04 -106.80 15.17
N GLU A 959 8.94 -105.62 14.58
CA GLU A 959 9.85 -105.18 13.49
C GLU A 959 11.10 -104.41 13.98
N LEU A 960 11.13 -103.97 15.24
CA LEU A 960 12.22 -103.13 15.79
C LEU A 960 13.51 -103.88 16.15
N LEU A 961 13.52 -105.22 16.15
CA LEU A 961 14.69 -106.01 16.56
C LEU A 961 15.68 -106.33 15.43
N GLN A 962 15.30 -106.16 14.16
CA GLN A 962 16.17 -106.47 13.01
C GLN A 962 17.23 -105.38 12.72
N GLN A 963 17.17 -104.22 13.40
CA GLN A 963 18.10 -103.10 13.19
C GLN A 963 19.46 -103.23 13.92
N TYR A 964 19.72 -104.33 14.64
CA TYR A 964 20.91 -104.49 15.49
C TYR A 964 21.81 -105.68 15.13
N ALA A 965 21.67 -106.29 13.95
CA ALA A 965 22.56 -107.38 13.52
C ALA A 965 23.85 -106.85 12.86
N ILE A 966 25.02 -107.22 13.40
CA ILE A 966 26.36 -106.94 12.88
C ILE A 966 26.94 -108.24 12.29
N GLU A 967 27.54 -108.21 11.09
CA GLU A 967 28.24 -109.37 10.50
C GLU A 967 29.70 -109.43 10.99
N ASP A 968 30.10 -110.55 11.62
CA ASP A 968 31.44 -110.81 12.14
C ASP A 968 32.44 -111.19 11.02
N GLY A 969 33.46 -110.35 10.80
CA GLY A 969 34.63 -110.64 9.98
C GLY A 969 35.92 -110.33 10.74
N GLU A 970 36.49 -111.35 11.38
CA GLU A 970 37.56 -111.28 12.39
C GLU A 970 38.91 -110.70 11.93
N SER A 971 39.17 -110.60 10.61
CA SER A 971 40.45 -110.06 10.08
C SER A 971 40.70 -108.57 10.39
N GLY A 972 39.64 -107.79 10.57
CA GLY A 972 39.74 -106.37 10.93
C GLY A 972 40.01 -106.13 12.42
N PHE A 973 39.61 -107.06 13.29
CA PHE A 973 39.82 -106.95 14.74
C PHE A 973 41.23 -107.38 15.16
N GLU A 974 41.81 -108.40 14.51
CA GLU A 974 43.15 -108.89 14.86
C GLU A 974 44.28 -107.90 14.53
N THR A 975 44.20 -107.17 13.41
CA THR A 975 45.21 -106.16 13.03
C THR A 975 45.25 -104.97 14.01
N VAL A 976 44.14 -104.69 14.69
CA VAL A 976 44.04 -103.61 15.69
C VAL A 976 44.49 -104.11 17.07
N LEU A 977 44.31 -105.40 17.38
CA LEU A 977 44.73 -106.00 18.66
C LEU A 977 46.22 -106.35 18.71
N GLN A 978 46.89 -106.67 17.59
CA GLN A 978 48.30 -107.08 17.59
C GLN A 978 49.31 -105.91 17.74
N ASN A 979 48.91 -104.66 17.46
CA ASN A 979 49.87 -103.56 17.34
C ASN A 979 50.20 -102.79 18.63
N ASN A 980 49.70 -103.17 19.81
CA ASN A 980 50.17 -102.59 21.09
C ASN A 980 49.97 -103.55 22.27
N GLY A 981 50.96 -104.41 22.50
CA GLY A 981 51.14 -105.13 23.76
C GLY A 981 51.66 -104.20 24.85
N GLY A 982 50.79 -103.79 25.77
CA GLY A 982 51.17 -103.05 26.98
C GLY A 982 50.10 -102.09 27.50
N LYS A 983 49.30 -102.54 28.47
CA LYS A 983 48.36 -101.78 29.35
C LYS A 983 47.72 -100.51 28.74
N ILE A 984 46.52 -100.65 28.18
CA ILE A 984 45.64 -99.53 27.83
C ILE A 984 44.70 -99.23 29.02
N PRO A 985 44.61 -97.97 29.50
CA PRO A 985 43.72 -97.55 30.57
C PRO A 985 42.25 -97.46 30.13
N THR A 986 41.35 -97.77 31.07
CA THR A 986 39.89 -97.81 30.96
C THR A 986 39.30 -96.46 30.52
N GLY A 987 38.84 -96.37 29.27
CA GLY A 987 38.12 -95.18 28.74
C GLY A 987 38.41 -94.76 27.30
N GLY A 988 39.18 -95.52 26.52
CA GLY A 988 39.43 -95.22 25.10
C GLY A 988 38.44 -95.88 24.14
N LEU A 989 37.70 -95.08 23.37
CA LEU A 989 36.87 -95.55 22.25
C LEU A 989 37.78 -95.89 21.05
N ILE A 990 37.68 -97.11 20.51
CA ILE A 990 38.34 -97.54 19.27
C ILE A 990 37.26 -97.69 18.20
N SER A 991 37.32 -96.92 17.12
CA SER A 991 36.36 -97.00 16.00
C SER A 991 36.88 -97.95 14.91
N VAL A 992 36.13 -99.01 14.60
CA VAL A 992 36.35 -99.86 13.43
C VAL A 992 35.36 -99.43 12.33
N LYS A 993 35.85 -99.18 11.11
CA LYS A 993 35.00 -98.75 9.98
C LYS A 993 34.22 -99.95 9.45
N SER A 994 32.88 -99.89 9.43
CA SER A 994 32.07 -100.80 8.61
C SER A 994 32.04 -100.28 7.17
N SER A 995 32.39 -101.15 6.23
CA SER A 995 32.47 -100.83 4.80
C SER A 995 31.42 -101.63 4.04
N LYS A 996 30.24 -101.05 3.82
CA LYS A 996 29.53 -101.25 2.55
C LYS A 996 28.74 -100.00 2.16
N VAL A 997 29.09 -99.58 0.96
CA VAL A 997 28.71 -98.42 0.16
C VAL A 997 27.19 -98.34 -0.04
N LEU A 998 26.59 -97.20 0.33
CA LEU A 998 25.33 -96.74 -0.27
C LEU A 998 25.68 -96.02 -1.56
N HIS A 999 25.51 -96.70 -2.71
CA HIS A 999 25.60 -96.06 -4.02
C HIS A 999 24.22 -95.55 -4.46
N GLU A 1000 24.29 -94.34 -4.97
CA GLU A 1000 23.27 -93.45 -5.53
C GLU A 1000 22.37 -94.05 -6.63
N LYS A 1001 21.08 -93.69 -6.57
CA LYS A 1001 20.10 -93.41 -7.66
C LYS A 1001 18.71 -93.34 -6.98
N GLU A 1002 17.78 -92.40 -7.17
CA GLU A 1002 17.56 -91.28 -8.09
C GLU A 1002 16.97 -90.11 -7.28
N LYS A 1003 17.43 -88.89 -7.52
CA LYS A 1003 16.77 -87.68 -7.01
C LYS A 1003 15.67 -87.24 -7.96
N GLY A 1004 14.43 -87.63 -7.66
CA GLY A 1004 13.30 -86.72 -7.76
C GLY A 1004 13.20 -85.97 -6.44
N SER A 1005 13.45 -84.66 -6.42
CA SER A 1005 13.39 -83.87 -5.19
C SER A 1005 12.22 -82.88 -5.23
N HIS A 1006 11.11 -83.27 -4.61
CA HIS A 1006 10.25 -82.33 -3.89
C HIS A 1006 10.65 -82.36 -2.41
N LYS A 1007 11.06 -81.21 -1.85
CA LYS A 1007 10.93 -80.90 -0.42
C LYS A 1007 11.08 -79.39 -0.16
N SER A 1008 9.96 -78.80 0.25
CA SER A 1008 9.82 -77.63 1.13
C SER A 1008 10.22 -78.02 2.57
N ASP A 1009 10.56 -77.14 3.53
CA ASP A 1009 10.55 -75.67 3.58
C ASP A 1009 11.55 -75.11 4.62
N LYS A 1010 12.19 -74.01 4.23
CA LYS A 1010 12.72 -72.81 4.95
C LYS A 1010 13.50 -72.90 6.28
N LYS A 1011 14.81 -72.61 6.19
CA LYS A 1011 15.46 -71.38 6.74
C LYS A 1011 16.95 -71.23 6.34
N ARG A 1012 17.34 -69.95 6.10
CA ARG A 1012 18.66 -69.27 6.20
C ARG A 1012 19.54 -68.98 4.96
N SER A 1013 20.16 -67.78 5.03
CA SER A 1013 21.26 -67.15 4.23
C SER A 1013 20.80 -66.48 2.91
N LYS A 1014 21.08 -65.22 2.50
CA LYS A 1014 22.24 -64.27 2.57
C LYS A 1014 23.54 -64.89 2.03
N ASP A 1015 24.30 -64.37 1.06
CA ASP A 1015 24.50 -63.03 0.50
C ASP A 1015 25.33 -63.12 -0.82
N ASN A 1016 25.19 -62.09 -1.69
CA ASN A 1016 26.16 -61.48 -2.64
C ASN A 1016 26.74 -62.33 -3.82
N HIS A 1017 26.99 -61.83 -5.04
CA HIS A 1017 27.37 -60.51 -5.58
C HIS A 1017 27.03 -60.37 -7.09
N ASN A 1018 26.79 -59.13 -7.56
CA ASN A 1018 27.16 -58.45 -8.84
C ASN A 1018 27.24 -59.26 -10.17
N HIS A 1019 26.84 -58.79 -11.37
CA HIS A 1019 26.81 -57.44 -11.98
C HIS A 1019 26.17 -57.50 -13.41
N LYS A 1020 25.61 -56.37 -13.89
CA LYS A 1020 25.44 -55.92 -15.32
C LYS A 1020 24.45 -56.72 -16.20
N SER A 1021 23.67 -56.19 -17.15
CA SER A 1021 23.63 -54.94 -17.92
C SER A 1021 22.34 -54.82 -18.76
N SER A 1022 21.94 -53.56 -19.03
CA SER A 1022 21.46 -53.02 -20.33
C SER A 1022 20.08 -53.35 -20.95
N LYS A 1023 19.45 -52.24 -21.38
CA LYS A 1023 18.78 -51.97 -22.69
C LYS A 1023 17.34 -52.45 -22.94
N ARG A 1024 16.44 -51.45 -22.93
CA ARG A 1024 15.51 -51.03 -24.00
C ARG A 1024 15.55 -51.81 -25.33
N LYS A 1025 14.36 -52.19 -25.82
CA LYS A 1025 13.74 -52.01 -27.18
C LYS A 1025 12.88 -53.24 -27.58
N THR A 1026 11.57 -53.04 -27.78
CA THR A 1026 10.81 -53.05 -29.08
C THR A 1026 10.14 -54.42 -29.31
N LEU A 1027 8.96 -54.62 -29.91
CA LEU A 1027 8.03 -53.86 -30.77
C LEU A 1027 6.72 -54.71 -30.88
N LEU A 1028 5.74 -54.19 -31.65
CA LEU A 1028 4.47 -54.78 -32.18
C LEU A 1028 3.25 -54.44 -31.31
N ASP A 1029 2.22 -53.73 -31.78
CA ASP A 1029 1.85 -53.17 -33.10
C ASP A 1029 1.09 -51.83 -32.89
#